data_AF-W7TM08-F1
#
_entry.id   AF-W7TM08-F1
#
_cell.length_a   1.000
_cell.length_b   1.000
_cell.length_c   1.000
_cell.angle_alpha   90.00
_cell.angle_beta   90.00
_cell.angle_gamma   90.00
#
_symmetry.space_group_name_H-M   'P 1'
#
loop_
_entity.id
_entity.type
_entity.pdbx_description
1 polymer ?
#
loop_
_entity_poly.entity_id
_entity_poly.type
_entity_poly.pdbx_seq_one_letter_code
_entity_poly.pdbx_strand_id
1 'polypeptide(L)'
;METSPGGASAVFPPLSSTLEESGPENVTGGESILPPTSCPHVLPPHGSFPSSGQASSHSSSTTLPHRCVLEDFTRCSESHLWKLMMSFYDRKGVESWSQGIVPHFITCNAFIGRAYAQVFQGYLRDCAKKARENGPVCSALDPSEPLYIIELGAGSGKFSFFMLKALEEMRELLDFPFEKIVYVMTDFTKNHFNFWETHPGLHKYIAQGSLDLAIFDAVHDSVIRLSHAGTVLAPGSVKNPMCLIANYLFDTLCHDVFQVDGGVLKEGLISVGSKQAQEPDPLDPEIIKRFHNLFQYQPVTPDYYAHTHQPAHRPGHAPMGSPPSSSEPLSAGTNGSSDREDSLHLGRILHWYRDYFGRSSTGGSFLFPIGALRALRRLLAFSNDRGLVISGDKGSNQAEQFRGLVDPHIAVHGSFSVMVNYHAIGLYFISRGGFALHNPQEDASLKVSAFVLSGRAGPPESPSEDSPPEAHSPVTTTTSCLDTSPSSWAGPNAESEGEKRVRAFPCLRAAFSTAVDQFGPNDFFVLQKSMKEDSPNPTLKAIVALLKLGDWDPDVFYKFRETILNQVPTAGQKLRNDLCRGVPRVWEHHYMLDRDKDIAFEIGRFYYGIREYERALGFYSLSSTSIGEHHVTCHNMGLCHYSLGRLQQALEHFERSLALNASYEKAWSWQQKVLQELNPSPSPSPGPVVHETRCLDFPEVGNLSLAARRGGDRRP
;
A
#
# COMPACT_ATOMS: atom_id res chain seq x y z
N MET A 1 43.93 -38.85 -37.23
CA MET A 1 45.05 -38.00 -37.63
C MET A 1 44.83 -36.65 -36.99
N GLU A 2 45.94 -36.08 -36.52
CA GLU A 2 46.14 -34.78 -35.89
C GLU A 2 45.74 -34.60 -34.41
N THR A 3 46.80 -34.30 -33.68
CA THR A 3 47.04 -34.12 -32.24
C THR A 3 47.12 -32.63 -31.92
N SER A 4 46.72 -32.21 -30.70
CA SER A 4 47.39 -31.25 -29.78
C SER A 4 46.39 -30.76 -28.68
N PRO A 5 46.83 -30.15 -27.56
CA PRO A 5 47.26 -30.83 -26.34
C PRO A 5 46.37 -30.50 -25.13
N GLY A 6 46.56 -31.25 -24.04
CA GLY A 6 45.78 -31.16 -22.80
C GLY A 6 45.89 -29.81 -22.07
N GLY A 7 44.73 -29.28 -21.70
CA GLY A 7 44.59 -28.23 -20.69
C GLY A 7 44.49 -28.84 -19.30
N ALA A 8 45.33 -28.37 -18.38
CA ALA A 8 45.30 -28.72 -16.97
C ALA A 8 43.95 -28.32 -16.35
N SER A 9 43.27 -29.29 -15.75
CA SER A 9 42.09 -29.07 -14.93
C SER A 9 42.52 -28.46 -13.59
N ALA A 10 42.34 -27.16 -13.43
CA ALA A 10 42.45 -26.51 -12.13
C ALA A 10 41.24 -26.91 -11.28
N VAL A 11 41.49 -27.75 -10.28
CA VAL A 11 40.52 -28.15 -9.26
C VAL A 11 40.30 -26.95 -8.33
N PHE A 12 39.16 -26.28 -8.46
CA PHE A 12 38.73 -25.22 -7.53
C PHE A 12 37.96 -25.81 -6.34
N PRO A 13 38.12 -25.27 -5.13
CA PRO A 13 37.39 -25.75 -3.94
C PRO A 13 35.88 -25.40 -4.02
N PRO A 14 35.02 -26.11 -3.28
CA PRO A 14 33.57 -25.94 -3.34
C PRO A 14 33.12 -24.56 -2.80
N LEU A 15 32.13 -23.98 -3.49
CA LEU A 15 31.60 -22.60 -3.39
C LEU A 15 30.68 -22.32 -2.18
N SER A 16 30.77 -23.06 -1.06
CA SER A 16 29.71 -23.01 -0.02
C SER A 16 30.01 -22.21 1.26
N SER A 17 30.97 -21.27 1.28
CA SER A 17 31.23 -20.49 2.51
C SER A 17 31.79 -19.07 2.36
N THR A 18 31.86 -18.49 1.15
CA THR A 18 32.60 -17.22 0.92
C THR A 18 31.74 -15.97 0.68
N LEU A 19 30.41 -16.07 0.70
CA LEU A 19 29.51 -14.94 0.45
C LEU A 19 28.92 -14.41 1.76
N GLU A 20 29.10 -13.12 2.05
CA GLU A 20 28.56 -12.45 3.24
C GLU A 20 27.56 -11.34 2.94
N GLU A 21 26.69 -11.10 3.92
CA GLU A 21 25.68 -10.05 3.97
C GLU A 21 26.27 -8.75 4.55
N SER A 22 25.82 -7.59 4.05
CA SER A 22 25.93 -6.31 4.74
C SER A 22 24.59 -5.97 5.37
N GLY A 23 24.41 -6.26 6.66
CA GLY A 23 23.23 -5.87 7.42
C GLY A 23 23.63 -5.24 8.76
N PRO A 24 22.77 -4.37 9.34
CA PRO A 24 23.01 -3.81 10.66
C PRO A 24 22.97 -4.91 11.73
N GLU A 25 23.78 -4.78 12.77
CA GLU A 25 23.77 -5.68 13.93
C GLU A 25 22.36 -5.81 14.51
N ASN A 26 21.91 -7.06 14.68
CA ASN A 26 20.69 -7.53 15.34
C ASN A 26 19.82 -6.47 16.04
N VAL A 27 18.72 -6.10 15.40
CA VAL A 27 17.46 -5.75 16.09
C VAL A 27 16.40 -6.75 15.63
N THR A 28 16.28 -7.85 16.37
CA THR A 28 15.12 -8.73 16.28
C THR A 28 13.91 -8.01 16.90
N GLY A 29 13.25 -7.18 16.08
CA GLY A 29 11.95 -6.57 16.39
C GLY A 29 10.84 -7.25 15.59
N GLY A 30 10.64 -8.54 15.81
CA GLY A 30 9.48 -9.26 15.30
C GLY A 30 8.36 -9.19 16.32
N GLU A 31 7.53 -8.15 16.28
CA GLU A 31 6.24 -8.19 16.98
C GLU A 31 5.18 -8.79 16.05
N SER A 32 4.78 -10.01 16.40
CA SER A 32 3.61 -10.68 15.88
C SER A 32 2.35 -9.91 16.27
N ILE A 33 1.71 -9.23 15.31
CA ILE A 33 0.30 -8.90 15.46
C ILE A 33 -0.49 -10.03 14.81
N LEU A 34 -0.92 -10.97 15.66
CA LEU A 34 -1.89 -11.98 15.31
C LEU A 34 -3.19 -11.30 14.84
N PRO A 35 -3.81 -11.72 13.72
CA PRO A 35 -5.24 -11.53 13.58
C PRO A 35 -5.94 -12.44 14.61
N PRO A 36 -7.01 -12.01 15.29
CA PRO A 36 -7.82 -12.96 16.04
C PRO A 36 -8.38 -13.97 15.04
N THR A 37 -7.94 -15.22 15.22
CA THR A 37 -8.46 -16.40 14.54
C THR A 37 -9.97 -16.48 14.74
N SER A 38 -10.67 -16.76 13.64
CA SER A 38 -12.04 -17.29 13.57
C SER A 38 -12.45 -18.09 14.81
N CYS A 39 -13.46 -17.62 15.53
CA CYS A 39 -14.14 -18.43 16.55
C CYS A 39 -14.87 -19.61 15.88
N PRO A 40 -14.66 -20.86 16.32
CA PRO A 40 -15.46 -21.98 15.88
C PRO A 40 -16.87 -21.91 16.49
N HIS A 41 -17.89 -22.12 15.67
CA HIS A 41 -19.25 -22.41 16.11
C HIS A 41 -19.27 -23.64 17.03
N VAL A 42 -19.44 -23.44 18.33
CA VAL A 42 -19.91 -24.47 19.26
C VAL A 42 -20.91 -23.84 20.22
N LEU A 43 -22.19 -24.17 20.03
CA LEU A 43 -23.27 -23.91 20.98
C LEU A 43 -23.06 -24.77 22.25
N PRO A 44 -23.15 -24.24 23.48
CA PRO A 44 -23.38 -25.07 24.65
C PRO A 44 -24.89 -25.26 24.90
N PRO A 45 -25.31 -26.42 25.44
CA PRO A 45 -26.71 -26.74 25.62
C PRO A 45 -27.31 -26.10 26.88
N HIS A 46 -28.63 -25.97 26.83
CA HIS A 46 -29.57 -25.55 27.86
C HIS A 46 -29.15 -25.84 29.32
N GLY A 47 -29.10 -24.78 30.12
CA GLY A 47 -29.11 -24.83 31.58
C GLY A 47 -30.17 -23.86 32.12
N SER A 48 -31.16 -24.42 32.81
CA SER A 48 -32.33 -23.80 33.42
C SER A 48 -32.02 -22.67 34.42
N PHE A 49 -32.72 -21.54 34.30
CA PHE A 49 -32.80 -20.50 35.33
C PHE A 49 -33.69 -20.93 36.50
N PRO A 50 -33.31 -20.61 37.76
CA PRO A 50 -34.28 -20.36 38.82
C PRO A 50 -34.45 -18.85 39.08
N SER A 51 -35.68 -18.51 39.42
CA SER A 51 -36.24 -17.19 39.68
C SER A 51 -35.85 -16.59 41.04
N SER A 52 -35.72 -15.25 41.04
CA SER A 52 -36.01 -14.28 42.11
C SER A 52 -35.41 -14.47 43.52
N GLY A 53 -34.65 -13.48 44.00
CA GLY A 53 -34.50 -13.25 45.44
C GLY A 53 -33.33 -12.37 45.88
N GLN A 54 -33.67 -11.13 46.24
CA GLN A 54 -33.01 -10.23 47.22
C GLN A 54 -31.76 -9.43 46.81
N ALA A 55 -32.00 -8.11 46.80
CA ALA A 55 -31.00 -7.07 46.89
C ALA A 55 -30.20 -7.18 48.20
N SER A 56 -28.87 -7.15 48.09
CA SER A 56 -27.99 -6.76 49.17
C SER A 56 -26.99 -5.72 48.63
N SER A 57 -27.08 -4.54 49.20
CA SER A 57 -26.19 -3.41 48.98
C SER A 57 -24.79 -3.75 49.50
N HIS A 58 -23.85 -4.04 48.62
CA HIS A 58 -22.42 -3.95 48.90
C HIS A 58 -21.84 -2.90 47.96
N SER A 59 -21.67 -1.69 48.49
CA SER A 59 -20.89 -0.62 47.86
C SER A 59 -19.41 -1.01 47.89
N SER A 60 -18.96 -1.81 46.93
CA SER A 60 -17.56 -1.84 46.57
C SER A 60 -17.25 -0.55 45.80
N SER A 61 -16.70 0.42 46.52
CA SER A 61 -15.99 1.57 45.95
C SER A 61 -14.86 1.04 45.07
N THR A 62 -15.16 0.72 43.82
CA THR A 62 -14.17 0.54 42.78
C THR A 62 -13.64 1.94 42.49
N THR A 63 -12.46 2.25 43.01
CA THR A 63 -11.70 3.42 42.57
C THR A 63 -11.55 3.32 41.06
N LEU A 64 -12.27 4.17 40.32
CA LEU A 64 -12.13 4.27 38.87
C LEU A 64 -10.63 4.38 38.57
N PRO A 65 -10.07 3.57 37.65
CA PRO A 65 -8.66 3.64 37.34
C PRO A 65 -8.32 5.08 36.94
N HIS A 66 -7.23 5.61 37.49
CA HIS A 66 -6.74 6.94 37.15
C HIS A 66 -6.51 7.03 35.63
N ARG A 67 -7.43 7.68 34.91
CA ARG A 67 -7.31 7.97 33.47
C ARG A 67 -7.17 9.47 33.27
N CYS A 68 -6.28 9.87 32.38
CA CYS A 68 -6.24 11.22 31.86
C CYS A 68 -7.29 11.34 30.76
N VAL A 69 -8.28 12.21 30.96
CA VAL A 69 -9.29 12.52 29.94
C VAL A 69 -8.71 13.61 29.05
N LEU A 70 -8.47 13.27 27.77
CA LEU A 70 -8.02 14.24 26.77
C LEU A 70 -9.21 15.01 26.21
N GLU A 71 -10.34 14.31 26.05
CA GLU A 71 -11.61 14.90 25.64
C GLU A 71 -12.76 14.06 26.19
N ASP A 72 -13.80 14.73 26.69
CA ASP A 72 -15.02 14.06 27.16
C ASP A 72 -15.90 13.62 25.97
N PHE A 73 -17.06 13.01 26.25
CA PHE A 73 -17.97 12.48 25.23
C PHE A 73 -18.34 13.52 24.17
N THR A 74 -17.78 13.35 22.97
CA THR A 74 -17.97 14.18 21.78
C THR A 74 -18.33 13.32 20.58
N ARG A 75 -18.82 13.95 19.50
CA ARG A 75 -19.02 13.27 18.22
C ARG A 75 -17.68 12.66 17.78
N CYS A 76 -17.70 11.38 17.40
CA CYS A 76 -16.47 10.67 17.06
C CYS A 76 -15.65 11.39 15.99
N SER A 77 -16.27 11.89 14.91
CA SER A 77 -15.56 12.60 13.83
C SER A 77 -14.94 13.94 14.22
N GLU A 78 -15.34 14.53 15.35
CA GLU A 78 -14.83 15.80 15.87
C GLU A 78 -13.83 15.62 17.02
N SER A 79 -13.59 14.36 17.42
CA SER A 79 -12.85 14.03 18.62
C SER A 79 -11.33 14.21 18.48
N HIS A 80 -10.66 14.25 19.63
CA HIS A 80 -9.21 14.38 19.82
C HIS A 80 -8.42 13.20 19.26
N LEU A 81 -9.11 12.08 19.00
CA LEU A 81 -8.57 10.90 18.33
C LEU A 81 -7.91 11.28 17.00
N TRP A 82 -8.59 12.08 16.17
CA TRP A 82 -8.08 12.47 14.85
C TRP A 82 -6.93 13.48 14.94
N LYS A 83 -6.90 14.30 15.99
CA LYS A 83 -5.78 15.24 16.23
C LYS A 83 -4.48 14.49 16.55
N LEU A 84 -4.56 13.41 17.32
CA LEU A 84 -3.42 12.54 17.62
C LEU A 84 -2.88 11.82 16.37
N MET A 85 -3.77 11.35 15.51
CA MET A 85 -3.40 10.73 14.23
C MET A 85 -2.67 11.71 13.31
N MET A 86 -3.18 12.94 13.17
CA MET A 86 -2.50 13.98 12.39
C MET A 86 -1.13 14.32 12.99
N SER A 87 -1.06 14.44 14.32
CA SER A 87 0.21 14.68 15.04
C SER A 87 1.23 13.56 14.80
N PHE A 88 0.80 12.30 14.77
CA PHE A 88 1.68 11.17 14.46
C PHE A 88 2.35 11.34 13.10
N TYR A 89 1.56 11.52 12.03
CA TYR A 89 2.10 11.59 10.67
C TYR A 89 2.91 12.85 10.43
N ASP A 90 2.52 13.99 11.01
CA ASP A 90 3.29 15.24 10.92
C ASP A 90 4.67 15.11 11.59
N ARG A 91 4.71 14.55 12.81
CA ARG A 91 5.96 14.38 13.58
C ARG A 91 6.86 13.27 13.04
N LYS A 92 6.30 12.14 12.57
CA LYS A 92 7.07 11.00 12.06
C LYS A 92 7.48 11.14 10.61
N GLY A 93 6.66 11.77 9.78
CA GLY A 93 6.93 11.92 8.35
C GLY A 93 7.17 10.56 7.66
N VAL A 94 8.10 10.55 6.69
CA VAL A 94 8.42 9.36 5.88
C VAL A 94 8.95 8.18 6.71
N GLU A 95 9.49 8.43 7.91
CA GLU A 95 9.97 7.39 8.82
C GLU A 95 8.86 6.43 9.27
N SER A 96 7.60 6.88 9.20
CA SER A 96 6.43 6.03 9.40
C SER A 96 6.49 4.76 8.55
N TRP A 97 7.04 4.83 7.33
CA TRP A 97 7.16 3.69 6.43
C TRP A 97 8.58 3.13 6.35
N SER A 98 9.62 3.98 6.30
CA SER A 98 10.99 3.48 6.14
C SER A 98 11.46 2.64 7.33
N GLN A 99 10.94 2.90 8.54
CA GLN A 99 11.23 2.09 9.74
C GLN A 99 10.21 0.96 9.97
N GLY A 100 9.27 0.74 9.04
CA GLY A 100 8.27 -0.32 9.14
C GLY A 100 7.20 -0.11 10.22
N ILE A 101 7.05 1.11 10.77
CA ILE A 101 6.05 1.43 11.81
C ILE A 101 4.62 1.25 11.26
N VAL A 102 4.39 1.72 10.05
CA VAL A 102 3.14 1.57 9.30
C VAL A 102 3.35 0.56 8.17
N PRO A 103 2.69 -0.61 8.20
CA PRO A 103 2.79 -1.59 7.14
C PRO A 103 2.29 -1.02 5.80
N HIS A 104 3.07 -1.18 4.73
CA HIS A 104 2.73 -0.62 3.42
C HIS A 104 2.81 -1.59 2.25
N PHE A 105 3.41 -2.79 2.41
CA PHE A 105 3.64 -3.66 1.24
C PHE A 105 2.34 -4.07 0.52
N ILE A 106 1.26 -4.35 1.27
CA ILE A 106 -0.02 -4.78 0.69
C ILE A 106 -0.65 -3.72 -0.24
N THR A 107 -0.34 -2.43 -0.03
CA THR A 107 -0.82 -1.30 -0.83
C THR A 107 0.26 -0.62 -1.68
N CYS A 108 1.54 -0.94 -1.49
CA CYS A 108 2.67 -0.29 -2.15
C CYS A 108 3.62 -1.33 -2.80
N ASN A 109 3.15 -1.97 -3.87
CA ASN A 109 3.93 -2.93 -4.67
C ASN A 109 3.61 -2.82 -6.17
N ALA A 110 4.45 -3.40 -7.02
CA ALA A 110 4.27 -3.32 -8.47
C ALA A 110 2.96 -3.96 -8.97
N PHE A 111 2.49 -5.03 -8.32
CA PHE A 111 1.26 -5.73 -8.69
C PHE A 111 0.02 -4.83 -8.56
N ILE A 112 -0.15 -4.16 -7.41
CA ILE A 112 -1.30 -3.28 -7.18
C ILE A 112 -1.27 -2.04 -8.08
N GLY A 113 -0.09 -1.46 -8.35
CA GLY A 113 0.06 -0.36 -9.30
C GLY A 113 -0.43 -0.75 -10.71
N ARG A 114 -0.02 -1.93 -11.18
CA ARG A 114 -0.47 -2.49 -12.47
C ARG A 114 -1.98 -2.78 -12.48
N ALA A 115 -2.51 -3.35 -11.41
CA ALA A 115 -3.94 -3.63 -11.29
C ALA A 115 -4.78 -2.34 -11.37
N TYR A 116 -4.36 -1.27 -10.68
CA TYR A 116 -5.10 0.00 -10.67
C TYR A 116 -5.01 0.69 -12.03
N ALA A 117 -3.86 0.65 -12.69
CA ALA A 117 -3.71 1.17 -14.05
C ALA A 117 -4.63 0.44 -15.05
N GLN A 118 -4.81 -0.89 -14.92
CA GLN A 118 -5.75 -1.66 -15.73
C GLN A 118 -7.21 -1.25 -15.48
N VAL A 119 -7.62 -1.08 -14.22
CA VAL A 119 -8.97 -0.60 -13.86
C VAL A 119 -9.21 0.78 -14.46
N PHE A 120 -8.25 1.69 -14.33
CA PHE A 120 -8.31 3.03 -14.90
C PHE A 120 -8.40 3.02 -16.43
N GLN A 121 -7.62 2.19 -17.13
CA GLN A 121 -7.75 2.02 -18.59
C GLN A 121 -9.12 1.48 -19.00
N GLY A 122 -9.68 0.52 -18.24
CA GLY A 122 -11.04 0.03 -18.46
C GLY A 122 -12.07 1.16 -18.42
N TYR A 123 -11.95 2.04 -17.42
CA TYR A 123 -12.78 3.24 -17.31
C TYR A 123 -12.58 4.22 -18.48
N LEU A 124 -11.33 4.51 -18.87
CA LEU A 124 -11.04 5.39 -20.00
C LEU A 124 -11.62 4.87 -21.31
N ARG A 125 -11.57 3.54 -21.55
CA ARG A 125 -12.17 2.92 -22.75
C ARG A 125 -13.68 3.10 -22.80
N ASP A 126 -14.36 2.92 -21.66
CA ASP A 126 -15.80 3.16 -21.58
C ASP A 126 -16.15 4.65 -21.79
N CYS A 127 -15.33 5.56 -21.24
CA CYS A 127 -15.48 6.99 -21.49
C CYS A 127 -15.30 7.32 -22.97
N ALA A 128 -14.19 6.89 -23.59
CA ALA A 128 -13.91 7.13 -25.01
C ALA A 128 -15.00 6.55 -25.94
N LYS A 129 -15.54 5.37 -25.61
CA LYS A 129 -16.64 4.77 -26.37
C LYS A 129 -17.91 5.63 -26.31
N LYS A 130 -18.29 6.09 -25.12
CA LYS A 130 -19.48 6.95 -24.93
C LYS A 130 -19.37 8.29 -25.66
N ALA A 131 -18.16 8.84 -25.82
CA ALA A 131 -17.93 10.03 -26.66
C ALA A 131 -18.29 9.81 -28.13
N ARG A 132 -18.06 8.59 -28.64
CA ARG A 132 -18.25 8.26 -30.06
C ARG A 132 -19.72 7.96 -30.39
N GLU A 133 -20.48 7.46 -29.43
CA GLU A 133 -21.86 7.00 -29.63
C GLU A 133 -22.91 8.12 -29.47
N ASN A 134 -22.63 9.17 -28.68
CA ASN A 134 -23.54 10.29 -28.46
C ASN A 134 -22.94 11.62 -28.98
N GLY A 135 -23.54 12.18 -30.04
CA GLY A 135 -23.36 13.60 -30.41
C GLY A 135 -23.76 14.56 -29.28
N PRO A 136 -23.61 15.89 -29.46
CA PRO A 136 -22.86 16.82 -28.60
C PRO A 136 -23.44 17.15 -27.20
N VAL A 137 -23.95 16.17 -26.44
CA VAL A 137 -24.29 16.32 -25.01
C VAL A 137 -23.97 15.02 -24.22
N CYS A 138 -22.75 14.49 -24.41
CA CYS A 138 -22.07 13.55 -23.50
C CYS A 138 -20.55 13.74 -23.63
N SER A 139 -20.02 14.67 -22.85
CA SER A 139 -18.62 15.12 -22.74
C SER A 139 -17.63 14.03 -22.30
N ALA A 140 -17.21 13.12 -23.19
CA ALA A 140 -16.57 11.90 -22.69
C ALA A 140 -15.05 11.99 -22.46
N LEU A 141 -14.24 12.59 -23.33
CA LEU A 141 -12.84 12.96 -23.06
C LEU A 141 -12.45 14.08 -24.04
N ASP A 142 -11.83 15.15 -23.55
CA ASP A 142 -11.24 16.23 -24.34
C ASP A 142 -9.70 16.06 -24.38
N PRO A 143 -9.12 15.67 -25.53
CA PRO A 143 -7.67 15.45 -25.65
C PRO A 143 -6.85 16.75 -25.61
N SER A 144 -7.48 17.92 -25.71
CA SER A 144 -6.78 19.21 -25.56
C SER A 144 -6.53 19.55 -24.09
N GLU A 145 -7.35 19.01 -23.19
CA GLU A 145 -7.32 19.25 -21.75
C GLU A 145 -6.62 18.11 -21.00
N PRO A 146 -5.98 18.37 -19.84
CA PRO A 146 -5.40 17.32 -19.03
C PRO A 146 -6.48 16.46 -18.37
N LEU A 147 -6.15 15.19 -18.14
CA LEU A 147 -6.83 14.30 -17.22
C LEU A 147 -5.97 14.17 -15.96
N TYR A 148 -6.58 14.41 -14.80
CA TYR A 148 -5.89 14.31 -13.53
C TYR A 148 -6.17 12.98 -12.83
N ILE A 149 -5.09 12.33 -12.39
CA ILE A 149 -5.13 11.22 -11.42
C ILE A 149 -4.62 11.79 -10.10
N ILE A 150 -5.49 11.94 -9.10
CA ILE A 150 -5.11 12.49 -7.80
C ILE A 150 -5.00 11.37 -6.79
N GLU A 151 -3.80 11.15 -6.27
CA GLU A 151 -3.56 10.26 -5.13
C GLU A 151 -3.64 11.07 -3.84
N LEU A 152 -4.58 10.68 -2.98
CA LEU A 152 -4.79 11.26 -1.66
C LEU A 152 -3.97 10.48 -0.63
N GLY A 153 -3.17 11.19 0.19
CA GLY A 153 -2.36 10.56 1.23
C GLY A 153 -1.28 9.64 0.64
N ALA A 154 -0.51 10.14 -0.33
CA ALA A 154 0.50 9.34 -1.02
C ALA A 154 1.62 8.80 -0.10
N GLY A 155 1.74 9.34 1.12
CA GLY A 155 2.64 8.87 2.16
C GLY A 155 4.09 8.83 1.69
N SER A 156 4.68 7.64 1.62
CA SER A 156 6.04 7.48 1.10
C SER A 156 6.18 7.82 -0.39
N GLY A 157 5.11 7.73 -1.20
CA GLY A 157 5.17 7.86 -2.66
C GLY A 157 5.58 6.57 -3.41
N LYS A 158 5.78 5.47 -2.67
CA LYS A 158 6.16 4.18 -3.25
C LYS A 158 5.08 3.60 -4.16
N PHE A 159 3.80 3.69 -3.77
CA PHE A 159 2.69 3.29 -4.65
C PHE A 159 2.64 4.16 -5.91
N SER A 160 2.76 5.48 -5.77
CA SER A 160 2.76 6.44 -6.88
C SER A 160 3.83 6.08 -7.93
N PHE A 161 5.03 5.72 -7.48
CA PHE A 161 6.10 5.26 -8.38
C PHE A 161 5.71 4.02 -9.20
N PHE A 162 5.08 3.02 -8.59
CA PHE A 162 4.63 1.82 -9.30
C PHE A 162 3.45 2.11 -10.24
N MET A 163 2.52 2.97 -9.82
CA MET A 163 1.41 3.40 -10.65
C MET A 163 1.91 4.18 -11.88
N LEU A 164 2.85 5.11 -11.70
CA LEU A 164 3.48 5.86 -12.80
C LEU A 164 4.19 4.93 -13.80
N LYS A 165 4.91 3.92 -13.31
CA LYS A 165 5.53 2.91 -14.18
C LYS A 165 4.50 2.10 -14.96
N ALA A 166 3.46 1.61 -14.29
CA ALA A 166 2.39 0.87 -14.96
C ALA A 166 1.69 1.73 -16.02
N LEU A 167 1.45 3.00 -15.71
CA LEU A 167 0.89 3.99 -16.63
C LEU A 167 1.81 4.24 -17.85
N GLU A 168 3.11 4.39 -17.63
CA GLU A 168 4.11 4.56 -18.70
C GLU A 168 4.18 3.31 -19.61
N GLU A 169 4.12 2.09 -19.05
CA GLU A 169 4.05 0.85 -19.84
C GLU A 169 2.76 0.76 -20.67
N MET A 170 1.66 1.30 -20.13
CA MET A 170 0.37 1.28 -20.79
C MET A 170 0.21 2.34 -21.88
N ARG A 171 1.11 3.33 -21.95
CA ARG A 171 0.99 4.49 -22.85
C ARG A 171 0.67 4.13 -24.31
N GLU A 172 1.25 3.05 -24.83
CA GLU A 172 1.08 2.61 -26.23
C GLU A 172 -0.27 1.91 -26.47
N LEU A 173 -0.98 1.57 -25.38
CA LEU A 173 -2.27 0.89 -25.37
C LEU A 173 -3.44 1.83 -25.01
N LEU A 174 -3.15 3.09 -24.70
CA LEU A 174 -4.15 4.08 -24.33
C LEU A 174 -4.69 4.79 -25.58
N ASP A 175 -6.02 4.95 -25.63
CA ASP A 175 -6.69 5.80 -26.64
C ASP A 175 -6.57 7.30 -26.30
N PHE A 176 -5.99 7.66 -25.15
CA PHE A 176 -5.80 9.02 -24.66
C PHE A 176 -4.29 9.33 -24.56
N PRO A 177 -3.81 10.51 -25.01
CA PRO A 177 -2.39 10.84 -25.00
C PRO A 177 -1.80 10.84 -23.59
N PHE A 178 -0.63 10.22 -23.43
CA PHE A 178 -0.01 10.05 -22.12
C PHE A 178 0.45 11.38 -21.51
N GLU A 179 0.96 12.28 -22.34
CA GLU A 179 1.35 13.65 -21.98
C GLU A 179 0.18 14.52 -21.50
N LYS A 180 -1.05 14.04 -21.64
CA LYS A 180 -2.27 14.66 -21.11
C LYS A 180 -2.73 14.03 -19.80
N ILE A 181 -2.07 12.97 -19.31
CA ILE A 181 -2.36 12.38 -18.00
C ILE A 181 -1.39 12.96 -16.99
N VAL A 182 -1.92 13.72 -16.03
CA VAL A 182 -1.13 14.31 -14.94
C VAL A 182 -1.46 13.57 -13.66
N TYR A 183 -0.49 12.81 -13.16
CA TYR A 183 -0.56 12.22 -11.84
C TYR A 183 -0.24 13.30 -10.80
N VAL A 184 -1.04 13.40 -9.74
CA VAL A 184 -0.88 14.39 -8.67
C VAL A 184 -0.75 13.64 -7.35
N MET A 185 0.45 13.68 -6.77
CA MET A 185 0.67 13.16 -5.42
C MET A 185 0.29 14.23 -4.40
N THR A 186 -0.58 13.88 -3.46
CA THR A 186 -1.03 14.79 -2.41
C THR A 186 -0.89 14.19 -1.02
N ASP A 187 -0.53 15.04 -0.06
CA ASP A 187 -0.50 14.74 1.38
C ASP A 187 -0.60 16.07 2.15
N PHE A 188 -0.99 16.02 3.41
CA PHE A 188 -1.17 17.23 4.21
C PHE A 188 0.16 17.73 4.82
N THR A 189 1.21 16.90 4.84
CA THR A 189 2.49 17.24 5.49
C THR A 189 3.52 17.81 4.52
N LYS A 190 4.29 18.81 4.98
CA LYS A 190 5.44 19.33 4.22
C LYS A 190 6.62 18.34 4.20
N ASN A 191 6.70 17.47 5.21
CA ASN A 191 7.77 16.48 5.32
C ASN A 191 7.72 15.45 4.19
N HIS A 192 6.54 14.91 3.86
CA HIS A 192 6.38 14.00 2.71
C HIS A 192 6.67 14.72 1.39
N PHE A 193 6.16 15.93 1.23
CA PHE A 193 6.43 16.76 0.05
C PHE A 193 7.93 16.90 -0.24
N ASN A 194 8.72 17.28 0.77
CA ASN A 194 10.17 17.49 0.61
C ASN A 194 10.90 16.19 0.25
N PHE A 195 10.44 15.06 0.78
CA PHE A 195 10.98 13.74 0.41
C PHE A 195 10.73 13.43 -1.07
N TRP A 196 9.50 13.61 -1.57
CA TRP A 196 9.17 13.32 -2.97
C TRP A 196 9.91 14.22 -3.95
N GLU A 197 9.99 15.52 -3.65
CA GLU A 197 10.64 16.55 -4.47
C GLU A 197 12.10 16.19 -4.80
N THR A 198 12.77 15.52 -3.86
CA THR A 198 14.19 15.15 -3.98
C THR A 198 14.40 13.67 -4.34
N HIS A 199 13.34 12.87 -4.43
CA HIS A 199 13.46 11.43 -4.62
C HIS A 199 13.88 11.09 -6.08
N PRO A 200 14.99 10.37 -6.29
CA PRO A 200 15.54 10.14 -7.64
C PRO A 200 14.59 9.34 -8.54
N GLY A 201 13.80 8.42 -7.96
CA GLY A 201 12.81 7.64 -8.71
C GLY A 201 11.61 8.43 -9.23
N LEU A 202 11.38 9.66 -8.73
CA LEU A 202 10.27 10.52 -9.13
C LEU A 202 10.70 11.66 -10.07
N HIS A 203 11.98 12.06 -10.02
CA HIS A 203 12.52 13.20 -10.75
C HIS A 203 12.19 13.18 -12.25
N LYS A 204 12.29 12.01 -12.92
CA LYS A 204 11.98 11.92 -14.35
C LYS A 204 10.53 12.29 -14.68
N TYR A 205 9.57 11.93 -13.82
CA TYR A 205 8.15 12.17 -14.06
C TYR A 205 7.77 13.62 -13.77
N ILE A 206 8.41 14.24 -12.76
CA ILE A 206 8.27 15.68 -12.47
C ILE A 206 8.81 16.49 -13.65
N ALA A 207 10.02 16.18 -14.12
CA ALA A 207 10.66 16.88 -15.24
C ALA A 207 9.86 16.75 -16.56
N GLN A 208 9.13 15.64 -16.75
CA GLN A 208 8.27 15.42 -17.91
C GLN A 208 6.89 16.09 -17.79
N GLY A 209 6.50 16.55 -16.59
CA GLY A 209 5.16 17.08 -16.31
C GLY A 209 4.06 16.02 -16.18
N SER A 210 4.42 14.73 -16.18
CA SER A 210 3.46 13.63 -15.96
C SER A 210 3.16 13.39 -14.48
N LEU A 211 4.01 13.92 -13.58
CA LEU A 211 3.80 13.94 -12.14
C LEU A 211 3.88 15.40 -11.64
N ASP A 212 2.90 15.81 -10.86
CA ASP A 212 2.92 17.04 -10.07
C ASP A 212 2.67 16.73 -8.58
N LEU A 213 3.04 17.66 -7.71
CA LEU A 213 2.99 17.52 -6.26
C LEU A 213 2.12 18.62 -5.66
N ALA A 214 1.36 18.31 -4.62
CA ALA A 214 0.63 19.31 -3.87
C ALA A 214 0.52 18.96 -2.39
N ILE A 215 0.51 19.98 -1.54
CA ILE A 215 0.08 19.85 -0.15
C ILE A 215 -1.43 20.04 -0.14
N PHE A 216 -2.16 19.06 0.39
CA PHE A 216 -3.61 19.07 0.42
C PHE A 216 -4.13 18.31 1.64
N ASP A 217 -4.90 19.02 2.47
CA ASP A 217 -5.63 18.44 3.59
C ASP A 217 -7.01 17.94 3.11
N ALA A 218 -7.14 16.62 2.98
CA ALA A 218 -8.39 15.97 2.57
C ALA A 218 -9.57 16.21 3.51
N VAL A 219 -9.37 16.76 4.71
CA VAL A 219 -10.44 17.12 5.65
C VAL A 219 -10.96 18.53 5.38
N HIS A 220 -10.07 19.50 5.19
CA HIS A 220 -10.41 20.93 5.21
C HIS A 220 -10.28 21.63 3.86
N ASP A 221 -9.34 21.22 3.01
CA ASP A 221 -9.04 21.94 1.78
C ASP A 221 -10.13 21.73 0.71
N SER A 222 -10.33 22.78 -0.09
CA SER A 222 -11.35 22.85 -1.16
C SER A 222 -10.75 23.09 -2.54
N VAL A 223 -9.43 23.28 -2.63
CA VAL A 223 -8.68 23.47 -3.87
C VAL A 223 -7.34 22.75 -3.75
N ILE A 224 -6.79 22.30 -4.88
CA ILE A 224 -5.43 21.75 -4.95
C ILE A 224 -4.57 22.70 -5.78
N ARG A 225 -3.45 23.15 -5.23
CA ARG A 225 -2.47 23.99 -5.94
C ARG A 225 -1.30 23.12 -6.35
N LEU A 226 -1.14 22.93 -7.66
CA LEU A 226 -0.05 22.16 -8.23
C LEU A 226 1.26 22.93 -8.12
N SER A 227 2.28 22.30 -7.55
CA SER A 227 3.52 23.00 -7.18
C SER A 227 4.41 23.29 -8.39
N HIS A 228 4.43 22.40 -9.37
CA HIS A 228 5.28 22.53 -10.55
C HIS A 228 4.58 23.25 -11.70
N ALA A 229 3.33 22.87 -12.00
CA ALA A 229 2.55 23.52 -13.05
C ALA A 229 2.00 24.90 -12.65
N GLY A 230 1.86 25.19 -11.36
CA GLY A 230 1.21 26.41 -10.85
C GLY A 230 -0.32 26.44 -11.04
N THR A 231 -0.89 25.42 -11.69
CA THR A 231 -2.33 25.27 -11.91
C THR A 231 -3.08 25.06 -10.59
N VAL A 232 -4.26 25.67 -10.48
CA VAL A 232 -5.16 25.48 -9.34
C VAL A 232 -6.35 24.64 -9.79
N LEU A 233 -6.52 23.47 -9.16
CA LEU A 233 -7.69 22.62 -9.33
C LEU A 233 -8.74 23.03 -8.30
N ALA A 234 -9.92 23.39 -8.77
CA ALA A 234 -11.03 23.92 -7.99
C ALA A 234 -12.36 23.40 -8.57
N PRO A 235 -13.50 23.54 -7.86
CA PRO A 235 -14.81 23.13 -8.37
C PRO A 235 -15.08 23.64 -9.80
N GLY A 236 -15.40 22.72 -10.72
CA GLY A 236 -15.66 22.99 -12.14
C GLY A 236 -14.45 23.36 -13.00
N SER A 237 -13.23 23.40 -12.45
CA SER A 237 -12.04 23.79 -13.20
C SER A 237 -11.49 22.68 -14.11
N VAL A 238 -11.80 21.41 -13.82
CA VAL A 238 -11.27 20.25 -14.56
C VAL A 238 -12.27 19.81 -15.64
N LYS A 239 -11.83 19.84 -16.90
CA LYS A 239 -12.68 19.55 -18.08
C LYS A 239 -12.88 18.07 -18.33
N ASN A 240 -11.86 17.25 -18.09
CA ASN A 240 -11.96 15.80 -18.19
C ASN A 240 -12.51 15.18 -16.90
N PRO A 241 -13.05 13.95 -16.94
CA PRO A 241 -13.29 13.18 -15.74
C PRO A 241 -11.99 12.99 -14.94
N MET A 242 -12.10 12.96 -13.62
CA MET A 242 -10.94 12.75 -12.74
C MET A 242 -10.84 11.32 -12.26
N CYS A 243 -9.62 10.85 -12.01
CA CYS A 243 -9.39 9.63 -11.24
C CYS A 243 -8.89 10.03 -9.84
N LEU A 244 -9.50 9.49 -8.79
CA LEU A 244 -9.02 9.63 -7.42
C LEU A 244 -8.51 8.27 -6.93
N ILE A 245 -7.36 8.26 -6.27
CA ILE A 245 -6.80 7.08 -5.59
C ILE A 245 -6.70 7.40 -4.10
N ALA A 246 -7.23 6.52 -3.25
CA ALA A 246 -7.20 6.67 -1.80
C ALA A 246 -6.89 5.31 -1.15
N ASN A 247 -5.60 4.94 -1.12
CA ASN A 247 -5.12 3.69 -0.51
C ASN A 247 -4.65 3.96 0.92
N TYR A 248 -5.13 3.17 1.88
CA TYR A 248 -4.77 3.32 3.30
C TYR A 248 -4.97 4.76 3.80
N LEU A 249 -6.07 5.38 3.33
CA LEU A 249 -6.43 6.74 3.69
C LEU A 249 -7.80 6.80 4.34
N PHE A 250 -8.79 6.06 3.82
CA PHE A 250 -10.14 6.19 4.36
C PHE A 250 -10.22 5.66 5.79
N ASP A 251 -9.37 4.71 6.18
CA ASP A 251 -9.22 4.20 7.55
C ASP A 251 -8.60 5.23 8.53
N THR A 252 -8.02 6.30 7.99
CA THR A 252 -7.37 7.40 8.68
C THR A 252 -8.03 8.75 8.36
N LEU A 253 -9.28 8.73 7.88
CA LEU A 253 -10.15 9.92 7.87
C LEU A 253 -11.23 9.77 8.94
N CYS A 254 -11.80 10.90 9.34
CA CYS A 254 -12.73 10.91 10.47
C CYS A 254 -14.02 10.12 10.20
N HIS A 255 -14.47 9.40 11.22
CA HIS A 255 -15.68 8.58 11.19
C HIS A 255 -16.63 8.97 12.31
N ASP A 256 -17.94 8.91 12.03
CA ASP A 256 -18.96 8.87 13.07
C ASP A 256 -19.30 7.41 13.41
N VAL A 257 -19.87 7.19 14.60
CA VAL A 257 -20.26 5.88 15.09
C VAL A 257 -21.77 5.83 15.19
N PHE A 258 -22.40 4.76 14.72
CA PHE A 258 -23.83 4.56 14.87
C PHE A 258 -24.15 3.13 15.29
N GLN A 259 -25.27 3.01 16.00
CA GLN A 259 -25.92 1.73 16.30
C GLN A 259 -27.39 1.78 15.90
N VAL A 260 -27.93 0.64 15.48
CA VAL A 260 -29.36 0.44 15.31
C VAL A 260 -29.76 -0.69 16.24
N ASP A 261 -30.58 -0.37 17.24
CA ASP A 261 -31.01 -1.28 18.29
C ASP A 261 -32.52 -1.18 18.47
N GLY A 262 -33.24 -2.28 18.26
CA GLY A 262 -34.70 -2.31 18.31
C GLY A 262 -35.38 -1.33 17.34
N GLY A 263 -34.77 -1.06 16.18
CA GLY A 263 -35.26 -0.08 15.20
C GLY A 263 -34.94 1.38 15.53
N VAL A 264 -34.27 1.64 16.64
CA VAL A 264 -33.83 2.99 17.04
C VAL A 264 -32.39 3.21 16.57
N LEU A 265 -32.20 4.24 15.74
CA LEU A 265 -30.87 4.72 15.36
C LEU A 265 -30.29 5.53 16.54
N LYS A 266 -29.03 5.25 16.90
CA LYS A 266 -28.28 5.93 17.95
C LYS A 266 -26.95 6.40 17.39
N GLU A 267 -26.52 7.61 17.73
CA GLU A 267 -25.13 8.03 17.52
C GLU A 267 -24.26 7.54 18.68
N GLY A 268 -23.01 7.19 18.39
CA GLY A 268 -21.98 6.90 19.37
C GLY A 268 -21.09 8.12 19.60
N LEU A 269 -21.07 8.61 20.84
CA LEU A 269 -20.13 9.61 21.34
C LEU A 269 -18.91 8.91 21.94
N ILE A 270 -17.73 9.51 21.80
CA ILE A 270 -16.47 8.98 22.32
C ILE A 270 -15.87 9.94 23.34
N SER A 271 -15.41 9.43 24.48
CA SER A 271 -14.43 10.12 25.32
C SER A 271 -13.05 9.55 25.05
N VAL A 272 -12.12 10.40 24.65
CA VAL A 272 -10.74 10.04 24.33
C VAL A 272 -9.89 10.20 25.59
N GLY A 273 -9.16 9.15 25.95
CA GLY A 273 -8.36 9.15 27.17
C GLY A 273 -7.12 8.28 27.08
N SER A 274 -6.28 8.40 28.10
CA SER A 274 -5.07 7.60 28.30
C SER A 274 -5.17 6.81 29.60
N LYS A 275 -4.53 5.64 29.62
CA LYS A 275 -4.33 4.83 30.84
C LYS A 275 -3.39 5.49 31.85
N GLN A 276 -2.68 6.56 31.49
CA GLN A 276 -1.87 7.34 32.42
C GLN A 276 -2.71 8.38 33.18
N ALA A 277 -2.22 8.80 34.34
CA ALA A 277 -2.90 9.81 35.17
C ALA A 277 -2.80 11.23 34.57
N GLN A 278 -1.75 11.52 33.81
CA GLN A 278 -1.50 12.82 33.20
C GLN A 278 -0.80 12.65 31.85
N GLU A 279 -1.13 13.51 30.89
CA GLU A 279 -0.50 13.60 29.57
C GLU A 279 -0.11 15.07 29.34
N PRO A 280 1.14 15.48 29.63
CA PRO A 280 1.56 16.87 29.56
C PRO A 280 1.47 17.47 28.15
N ASP A 281 1.78 16.67 27.12
CA ASP A 281 1.54 16.99 25.72
C ASP A 281 0.34 16.17 25.24
N PRO A 282 -0.86 16.74 25.12
CA PRO A 282 -2.05 16.01 24.69
C PRO A 282 -1.97 15.58 23.21
N LEU A 283 -0.97 16.02 22.46
CA LEU A 283 -0.72 15.63 21.06
C LEU A 283 0.49 14.70 20.92
N ASP A 284 1.07 14.19 22.01
CA ASP A 284 2.14 13.19 21.96
C ASP A 284 1.62 11.89 21.29
N PRO A 285 2.17 11.48 20.13
CA PRO A 285 1.74 10.27 19.45
C PRO A 285 1.87 8.99 20.29
N GLU A 286 2.76 8.95 21.30
CA GLU A 286 2.91 7.78 22.17
C GLU A 286 1.65 7.49 23.00
N ILE A 287 0.74 8.48 23.15
CA ILE A 287 -0.57 8.30 23.78
C ILE A 287 -1.38 7.20 23.09
N ILE A 288 -1.24 7.05 21.77
CA ILE A 288 -2.00 6.09 20.96
C ILE A 288 -1.80 4.65 21.47
N LYS A 289 -0.58 4.30 21.90
CA LYS A 289 -0.24 2.96 22.44
C LYS A 289 -0.93 2.65 23.77
N ARG A 290 -1.48 3.66 24.44
CA ARG A 290 -2.05 3.60 25.78
C ARG A 290 -3.46 4.18 25.86
N PHE A 291 -4.19 4.17 24.75
CA PHE A 291 -5.57 4.61 24.70
C PHE A 291 -6.47 3.94 25.76
N HIS A 292 -7.38 4.76 26.28
CA HIS A 292 -8.48 4.38 27.16
C HIS A 292 -9.73 5.14 26.71
N ASN A 293 -10.31 4.70 25.59
CA ASN A 293 -11.49 5.32 24.99
C ASN A 293 -12.75 4.69 25.57
N LEU A 294 -13.77 5.52 25.81
CA LEU A 294 -15.10 5.09 26.27
C LEU A 294 -16.16 5.56 25.28
N PHE A 295 -17.24 4.80 25.15
CA PHE A 295 -18.36 5.10 24.25
C PHE A 295 -19.68 5.28 25.00
N GLN A 296 -20.52 6.18 24.50
CA GLN A 296 -21.90 6.37 24.94
C GLN A 296 -22.80 6.50 23.72
N TYR A 297 -24.04 5.99 23.82
CA TYR A 297 -24.97 5.97 22.69
C TYR A 297 -26.25 6.73 23.03
N GLN A 298 -26.66 7.62 22.13
CA GLN A 298 -27.90 8.40 22.29
C GLN A 298 -28.78 8.35 21.04
N PRO A 299 -30.12 8.30 21.19
CA PRO A 299 -31.04 8.23 20.04
C PRO A 299 -30.94 9.44 19.12
N VAL A 300 -30.99 9.19 17.82
CA VAL A 300 -31.00 10.22 16.76
C VAL A 300 -31.95 9.84 15.63
N THR A 301 -32.28 10.80 14.77
CA THR A 301 -33.06 10.56 13.54
C THR A 301 -32.13 10.38 12.34
N PRO A 302 -32.57 9.71 11.27
CA PRO A 302 -31.78 9.63 10.03
C PRO A 302 -31.46 10.98 9.37
N ASP A 303 -32.22 12.05 9.66
CA ASP A 303 -31.94 13.42 9.24
C ASP A 303 -30.79 14.08 10.05
N TYR A 304 -30.02 13.28 10.80
CA TYR A 304 -28.91 13.68 11.67
C TYR A 304 -28.00 14.75 11.05
N TYR A 305 -27.58 14.55 9.80
CA TYR A 305 -26.65 15.48 9.14
C TYR A 305 -27.31 16.79 8.70
N ALA A 306 -28.64 16.84 8.54
CA ALA A 306 -29.33 18.09 8.18
C ALA A 306 -29.34 19.12 9.32
N HIS A 307 -29.28 18.66 10.57
CA HIS A 307 -29.37 19.51 11.76
C HIS A 307 -28.02 19.89 12.37
N THR A 308 -26.93 19.29 11.90
CA THR A 308 -25.60 19.38 12.51
C THR A 308 -24.66 20.36 11.80
N HIS A 309 -25.13 21.02 10.75
CA HIS A 309 -24.40 22.04 9.97
C HIS A 309 -24.42 23.46 10.59
N GLN A 310 -24.85 23.65 11.84
CA GLN A 310 -24.63 24.95 12.50
C GLN A 310 -23.15 25.05 12.92
N PRO A 311 -22.39 26.07 12.46
CA PRO A 311 -21.01 26.24 12.89
C PRO A 311 -21.00 26.46 14.41
N ALA A 312 -20.26 25.62 15.14
CA ALA A 312 -19.95 25.91 16.53
C ALA A 312 -19.15 27.22 16.59
N HIS A 313 -19.76 28.28 17.14
CA HIS A 313 -19.03 29.48 17.55
C HIS A 313 -17.97 29.06 18.58
N ARG A 314 -16.71 28.90 18.16
CA ARG A 314 -15.58 28.90 19.09
C ARG A 314 -15.33 30.34 19.55
N PRO A 315 -15.29 30.64 20.87
CA PRO A 315 -14.79 31.93 21.34
C PRO A 315 -13.29 32.02 21.01
N GLY A 316 -12.89 33.15 20.44
CA GLY A 316 -11.59 33.33 19.80
C GLY A 316 -10.40 33.29 20.77
N HIS A 317 -9.34 32.62 20.33
CA HIS A 317 -7.97 32.91 20.74
C HIS A 317 -7.23 33.46 19.52
N ALA A 318 -6.89 34.76 19.57
CA ALA A 318 -6.09 35.43 18.56
C ALA A 318 -4.61 35.02 18.68
N PRO A 319 -3.90 34.71 17.59
CA PRO A 319 -2.44 34.73 17.58
C PRO A 319 -1.97 36.19 17.51
N MET A 320 -1.09 36.57 18.43
CA MET A 320 -0.40 37.86 18.42
C MET A 320 0.62 37.91 17.27
N GLY A 321 0.54 38.98 16.46
CA GLY A 321 1.69 39.51 15.72
C GLY A 321 1.59 39.47 14.19
N SER A 322 1.00 40.52 13.59
CA SER A 322 1.44 41.26 12.39
C SER A 322 0.35 42.26 11.96
N PRO A 323 0.67 43.49 11.51
CA PRO A 323 -0.33 44.53 11.21
C PRO A 323 -1.02 44.28 9.86
N PRO A 324 -2.25 44.80 9.64
CA PRO A 324 -3.01 44.56 8.42
C PRO A 324 -2.61 45.54 7.31
N SER A 325 -2.52 45.06 6.08
CA SER A 325 -2.52 45.89 4.88
C SER A 325 -3.50 45.34 3.83
N SER A 326 -4.43 46.22 3.44
CA SER A 326 -5.32 46.23 2.26
C SER A 326 -6.24 45.02 2.00
N SER A 327 -7.50 45.25 2.40
CA SER A 327 -8.77 44.86 1.77
C SER A 327 -8.74 44.11 0.42
N GLU A 328 -9.18 42.86 0.45
CA GLU A 328 -9.94 42.24 -0.64
C GLU A 328 -11.32 41.78 -0.10
N PRO A 329 -12.41 41.93 -0.88
CA PRO A 329 -13.75 41.62 -0.41
C PRO A 329 -13.98 40.10 -0.37
N LEU A 330 -14.30 39.60 0.83
CA LEU A 330 -14.86 38.26 1.05
C LEU A 330 -16.17 38.11 0.28
N SER A 331 -16.14 37.40 -0.85
CA SER A 331 -17.36 36.94 -1.49
C SER A 331 -17.94 35.77 -0.68
N ALA A 332 -19.00 36.03 0.08
CA ALA A 332 -19.90 35.01 0.57
C ALA A 332 -20.63 34.37 -0.64
N GLY A 333 -20.10 33.26 -1.16
CA GLY A 333 -20.61 32.57 -2.34
C GLY A 333 -21.11 31.15 -2.05
N THR A 334 -22.36 30.88 -2.45
CA THR A 334 -22.89 29.59 -2.96
C THR A 334 -22.94 28.30 -2.10
N ASN A 335 -22.25 28.18 -0.96
CA ASN A 335 -22.12 26.87 -0.26
C ASN A 335 -23.41 26.30 0.39
N GLY A 336 -24.45 27.12 0.63
CA GLY A 336 -25.65 26.67 1.34
C GLY A 336 -26.53 25.65 0.60
N SER A 337 -26.43 25.56 -0.74
CA SER A 337 -27.23 24.63 -1.55
C SER A 337 -26.59 23.24 -1.66
N SER A 338 -25.27 23.18 -1.84
CA SER A 338 -24.51 21.94 -1.98
C SER A 338 -24.40 21.17 -0.66
N ASP A 339 -24.32 21.88 0.47
CA ASP A 339 -24.25 21.22 1.78
C ASP A 339 -25.60 20.61 2.16
N ARG A 340 -26.70 21.28 1.80
CA ARG A 340 -28.06 20.76 1.97
C ARG A 340 -28.34 19.55 1.08
N GLU A 341 -27.85 19.56 -0.16
CA GLU A 341 -27.91 18.41 -1.07
C GLU A 341 -27.15 17.21 -0.49
N ASP A 342 -25.95 17.44 0.05
CA ASP A 342 -25.13 16.38 0.65
C ASP A 342 -25.80 15.75 1.89
N SER A 343 -26.37 16.56 2.79
CA SER A 343 -27.10 16.05 3.96
C SER A 343 -28.24 15.08 3.57
N LEU A 344 -28.89 15.28 2.42
CA LEU A 344 -29.93 14.37 1.92
C LEU A 344 -29.35 13.00 1.56
N HIS A 345 -28.20 12.95 0.88
CA HIS A 345 -27.52 11.70 0.53
C HIS A 345 -27.06 10.95 1.78
N LEU A 346 -26.49 11.65 2.75
CA LEU A 346 -26.08 11.05 4.03
C LEU A 346 -27.28 10.50 4.81
N GLY A 347 -28.38 11.26 4.86
CA GLY A 347 -29.62 10.82 5.51
C GLY A 347 -30.25 9.59 4.86
N ARG A 348 -30.20 9.47 3.52
CA ARG A 348 -30.65 8.25 2.81
C ARG A 348 -29.89 7.00 3.25
N ILE A 349 -28.57 7.11 3.48
CA ILE A 349 -27.75 5.99 3.93
C ILE A 349 -28.11 5.60 5.38
N LEU A 350 -28.30 6.58 6.27
CA LEU A 350 -28.75 6.30 7.64
C LEU A 350 -30.16 5.69 7.68
N HIS A 351 -31.06 6.14 6.81
CA HIS A 351 -32.37 5.51 6.61
C HIS A 351 -32.23 4.05 6.18
N TRP A 352 -31.36 3.77 5.21
CA TRP A 352 -31.11 2.42 4.73
C TRP A 352 -30.65 1.51 5.86
N TYR A 353 -29.66 1.93 6.66
CA TYR A 353 -29.16 1.12 7.78
C TYR A 353 -30.19 0.93 8.90
N ARG A 354 -30.93 1.99 9.25
CA ARG A 354 -32.03 1.90 10.22
C ARG A 354 -33.06 0.87 9.77
N ASP A 355 -33.45 0.89 8.50
CA ASP A 355 -34.49 -0.02 7.98
C ASP A 355 -33.97 -1.45 7.85
N TYR A 356 -32.70 -1.63 7.46
CA TYR A 356 -32.05 -2.93 7.36
C TYR A 356 -31.90 -3.60 8.73
N PHE A 357 -31.30 -2.91 9.70
CA PHE A 357 -31.06 -3.46 11.04
C PHE A 357 -32.26 -3.35 11.98
N GLY A 358 -33.22 -2.46 11.72
CA GLY A 358 -34.42 -2.32 12.55
C GLY A 358 -35.33 -3.54 12.53
N ARG A 359 -35.15 -4.42 11.54
CA ARG A 359 -35.80 -5.73 11.45
C ARG A 359 -34.99 -6.86 12.10
N SER A 360 -33.74 -6.60 12.47
CA SER A 360 -32.84 -7.58 13.05
C SER A 360 -32.98 -7.64 14.57
N SER A 361 -33.03 -8.85 15.15
CA SER A 361 -33.00 -9.04 16.59
C SER A 361 -31.63 -8.76 17.22
N THR A 362 -30.56 -8.74 16.43
CA THR A 362 -29.18 -8.47 16.89
C THR A 362 -28.76 -7.01 16.74
N GLY A 363 -29.58 -6.18 16.08
CA GLY A 363 -29.21 -4.83 15.71
C GLY A 363 -27.98 -4.78 14.80
N GLY A 364 -27.35 -3.60 14.71
CA GLY A 364 -26.09 -3.42 13.99
C GLY A 364 -25.30 -2.21 14.48
N SER A 365 -23.99 -2.28 14.35
CA SER A 365 -23.03 -1.22 14.71
C SER A 365 -22.13 -0.93 13.54
N PHE A 366 -22.06 0.32 13.12
CA PHE A 366 -21.28 0.69 11.94
C PHE A 366 -20.57 2.02 12.14
N LEU A 367 -19.37 2.10 11.55
CA LEU A 367 -18.68 3.34 11.31
C LEU A 367 -19.26 4.00 10.07
N PHE A 368 -19.45 5.32 10.14
CA PHE A 368 -19.93 6.13 9.03
C PHE A 368 -18.77 7.01 8.54
N PRO A 369 -18.27 6.81 7.29
CA PRO A 369 -17.01 7.39 6.81
C PRO A 369 -17.15 8.85 6.39
N ILE A 370 -17.61 9.69 7.31
CA ILE A 370 -18.01 11.08 7.03
C ILE A 370 -16.85 11.93 6.48
N GLY A 371 -15.61 11.70 6.93
CA GLY A 371 -14.41 12.37 6.42
C GLY A 371 -14.18 12.03 4.94
N ALA A 372 -14.22 10.75 4.59
CA ALA A 372 -14.06 10.29 3.20
C ALA A 372 -15.20 10.81 2.30
N LEU A 373 -16.46 10.72 2.74
CA LEU A 373 -17.61 11.21 1.96
C LEU A 373 -17.52 12.71 1.68
N ARG A 374 -17.13 13.51 2.68
CA ARG A 374 -16.93 14.96 2.52
C ARG A 374 -15.75 15.28 1.59
N ALA A 375 -14.64 14.57 1.72
CA ALA A 375 -13.48 14.72 0.84
C ALA A 375 -13.85 14.42 -0.62
N LEU A 376 -14.50 13.27 -0.86
CA LEU A 376 -14.95 12.84 -2.19
C LEU A 376 -15.94 13.82 -2.81
N ARG A 377 -16.86 14.38 -2.03
CA ARG A 377 -17.76 15.45 -2.52
C ARG A 377 -16.99 16.64 -3.05
N ARG A 378 -16.04 17.17 -2.27
CA ARG A 378 -15.27 18.37 -2.66
C ARG A 378 -14.40 18.11 -3.89
N LEU A 379 -13.71 16.97 -3.91
CA LEU A 379 -12.80 16.62 -5.00
C LEU A 379 -13.53 16.30 -6.31
N LEU A 380 -14.63 15.54 -6.27
CA LEU A 380 -15.39 15.21 -7.48
C LEU A 380 -16.09 16.44 -8.07
N ALA A 381 -16.35 17.47 -7.27
CA ALA A 381 -16.85 18.75 -7.77
C ALA A 381 -15.87 19.43 -8.74
N PHE A 382 -14.56 19.12 -8.70
CA PHE A 382 -13.57 19.70 -9.61
C PHE A 382 -13.86 19.36 -11.07
N SER A 383 -14.44 18.19 -11.33
CA SER A 383 -14.80 17.67 -12.65
C SER A 383 -16.31 17.64 -12.91
N ASN A 384 -17.09 18.41 -12.13
CA ASN A 384 -18.55 18.42 -12.15
C ASN A 384 -19.17 17.03 -11.91
N ASP A 385 -18.67 16.33 -10.89
CA ASP A 385 -19.10 14.98 -10.51
C ASP A 385 -18.88 13.92 -11.60
N ARG A 386 -17.82 14.06 -12.41
CA ARG A 386 -17.40 13.04 -13.39
C ARG A 386 -16.07 12.44 -12.97
N GLY A 387 -16.07 11.19 -12.54
CA GLY A 387 -14.82 10.56 -12.18
C GLY A 387 -14.92 9.13 -11.71
N LEU A 388 -13.75 8.53 -11.61
CA LEU A 388 -13.48 7.22 -11.02
C LEU A 388 -12.76 7.44 -9.68
N VAL A 389 -13.16 6.71 -8.65
CA VAL A 389 -12.43 6.61 -7.39
C VAL A 389 -12.02 5.17 -7.21
N ILE A 390 -10.74 4.91 -6.93
CA ILE A 390 -10.24 3.58 -6.55
C ILE A 390 -9.67 3.71 -5.14
N SER A 391 -10.08 2.81 -4.25
CA SER A 391 -9.63 2.83 -2.86
C SER A 391 -9.38 1.42 -2.37
N GLY A 392 -8.28 1.26 -1.63
CA GLY A 392 -7.82 0.03 -1.02
C GLY A 392 -7.58 0.24 0.47
N ASP A 393 -8.43 -0.35 1.32
CA ASP A 393 -8.34 -0.23 2.79
C ASP A 393 -8.77 -1.52 3.48
N LYS A 394 -8.44 -1.64 4.76
CA LYS A 394 -9.11 -2.61 5.63
C LYS A 394 -10.55 -2.16 5.86
N GLY A 395 -11.52 -3.01 5.55
CA GLY A 395 -12.92 -2.59 5.63
C GLY A 395 -13.93 -3.69 5.35
N SER A 396 -15.20 -3.28 5.39
CA SER A 396 -16.36 -4.12 5.10
C SER A 396 -17.18 -3.46 4.00
N ASN A 397 -17.63 -4.25 3.03
CA ASN A 397 -18.40 -3.80 1.87
C ASN A 397 -19.77 -4.47 1.77
N GLN A 398 -20.14 -5.30 2.75
CA GLN A 398 -21.47 -5.89 2.88
C GLN A 398 -22.10 -5.49 4.20
N ALA A 399 -23.39 -5.14 4.17
CA ALA A 399 -24.12 -4.70 5.35
C ALA A 399 -24.17 -5.77 6.45
N GLU A 400 -24.21 -7.05 6.08
CA GLU A 400 -24.28 -8.18 7.02
C GLU A 400 -23.11 -8.22 8.02
N GLN A 401 -21.94 -7.72 7.61
CA GLN A 401 -20.73 -7.68 8.43
C GLN A 401 -20.82 -6.68 9.60
N PHE A 402 -21.85 -5.85 9.65
CA PHE A 402 -22.07 -4.87 10.73
C PHE A 402 -23.13 -5.33 11.75
N ARG A 403 -23.58 -6.59 11.71
CA ARG A 403 -24.55 -7.11 12.70
C ARG A 403 -23.95 -7.17 14.10
N GLY A 404 -24.81 -6.91 15.08
CA GLY A 404 -24.46 -6.92 16.50
C GLY A 404 -24.19 -5.53 17.07
N LEU A 405 -24.38 -5.40 18.38
CA LEU A 405 -24.16 -4.18 19.15
C LEU A 405 -22.78 -4.23 19.80
N VAL A 406 -21.81 -3.53 19.22
CA VAL A 406 -20.42 -3.48 19.67
C VAL A 406 -19.86 -2.06 19.52
N ASP A 407 -18.92 -1.73 20.39
CA ASP A 407 -18.10 -0.53 20.24
C ASP A 407 -17.14 -0.70 19.05
N PRO A 408 -16.80 0.39 18.35
CA PRO A 408 -15.90 0.30 17.21
C PRO A 408 -14.50 -0.14 17.65
N HIS A 409 -13.93 -1.10 16.93
CA HIS A 409 -12.56 -1.51 17.13
C HIS A 409 -11.59 -0.50 16.51
N ILE A 410 -10.68 0.02 17.31
CA ILE A 410 -9.57 0.90 16.88
C ILE A 410 -8.29 0.06 16.89
N ALA A 411 -7.74 -0.20 15.70
CA ALA A 411 -6.49 -0.95 15.57
C ALA A 411 -5.30 -0.02 15.77
N VAL A 412 -4.50 -0.29 16.81
CA VAL A 412 -3.31 0.49 17.14
C VAL A 412 -2.07 -0.15 16.49
N HIS A 413 -1.35 0.66 15.73
CA HIS A 413 0.02 0.45 15.26
C HIS A 413 0.84 1.65 15.79
N GLY A 414 1.95 2.09 15.21
CA GLY A 414 2.56 3.36 15.70
C GLY A 414 1.56 4.54 15.71
N SER A 415 0.56 4.48 14.81
CA SER A 415 -0.64 5.31 14.78
C SER A 415 -1.89 4.46 15.10
N PHE A 416 -3.07 4.82 14.61
CA PHE A 416 -4.22 3.92 14.61
C PHE A 416 -4.95 3.93 13.26
N SER A 417 -5.83 2.96 13.09
CA SER A 417 -6.73 2.82 11.95
C SER A 417 -8.07 2.26 12.41
N VAL A 418 -9.12 2.49 11.63
CA VAL A 418 -10.45 1.91 11.84
C VAL A 418 -10.94 1.19 10.59
N MET A 419 -11.96 0.33 10.71
CA MET A 419 -12.52 -0.39 9.57
C MET A 419 -13.31 0.56 8.65
N VAL A 420 -12.94 0.63 7.37
CA VAL A 420 -13.69 1.41 6.38
C VAL A 420 -15.02 0.75 6.06
N ASN A 421 -16.10 1.53 6.11
CA ASN A 421 -17.42 1.10 5.67
C ASN A 421 -17.60 1.41 4.17
N TYR A 422 -17.06 0.54 3.32
CA TYR A 422 -17.16 0.65 1.86
C TYR A 422 -18.59 0.52 1.35
N HIS A 423 -19.47 -0.17 2.10
CA HIS A 423 -20.88 -0.28 1.77
C HIS A 423 -21.57 1.10 1.84
N ALA A 424 -21.32 1.89 2.88
CA ALA A 424 -21.84 3.25 2.99
C ALA A 424 -21.31 4.17 1.87
N ILE A 425 -20.03 4.04 1.49
CA ILE A 425 -19.47 4.76 0.35
C ILE A 425 -20.16 4.34 -0.95
N GLY A 426 -20.41 3.04 -1.15
CA GLY A 426 -21.14 2.53 -2.32
C GLY A 426 -22.55 3.10 -2.41
N LEU A 427 -23.31 3.06 -1.32
CA LEU A 427 -24.63 3.69 -1.24
C LEU A 427 -24.60 5.19 -1.52
N TYR A 428 -23.56 5.89 -1.04
CA TYR A 428 -23.38 7.32 -1.33
C TYR A 428 -23.28 7.58 -2.84
N PHE A 429 -22.43 6.84 -3.56
CA PHE A 429 -22.29 6.99 -5.02
C PHE A 429 -23.58 6.62 -5.76
N ILE A 430 -24.24 5.52 -5.39
CA ILE A 430 -25.54 5.15 -5.96
C ILE A 430 -26.55 6.28 -5.75
N SER A 431 -26.53 6.92 -4.58
CA SER A 431 -27.47 8.00 -4.23
C SER A 431 -27.28 9.26 -5.03
N ARG A 432 -26.08 9.45 -5.57
CA ARG A 432 -25.69 10.55 -6.44
C ARG A 432 -25.75 10.20 -7.93
N GLY A 433 -26.44 9.12 -8.31
CA GLY A 433 -26.60 8.71 -9.70
C GLY A 433 -25.46 7.85 -10.25
N GLY A 434 -24.47 7.52 -9.43
CA GLY A 434 -23.34 6.66 -9.77
C GLY A 434 -23.53 5.19 -9.43
N PHE A 435 -22.42 4.48 -9.26
CA PHE A 435 -22.38 3.09 -8.82
C PHE A 435 -21.05 2.73 -8.15
N ALA A 436 -20.98 1.54 -7.57
CA ALA A 436 -19.79 0.95 -6.97
C ALA A 436 -19.50 -0.44 -7.53
N LEU A 437 -18.22 -0.80 -7.55
CA LEU A 437 -17.69 -2.15 -7.76
C LEU A 437 -16.90 -2.52 -6.51
N HIS A 438 -17.29 -3.61 -5.86
CA HIS A 438 -16.63 -4.11 -4.67
C HIS A 438 -15.95 -5.44 -4.96
N ASN A 439 -14.77 -5.69 -4.38
CA ASN A 439 -14.24 -7.05 -4.30
C ASN A 439 -15.17 -7.90 -3.38
N PRO A 440 -15.76 -9.00 -3.85
CA PRO A 440 -16.71 -9.80 -3.07
C PRO A 440 -16.07 -10.64 -1.96
N GLN A 441 -14.75 -10.86 -1.97
CA GLN A 441 -14.03 -11.68 -1.00
C GLN A 441 -14.26 -11.16 0.42
N GLU A 442 -14.92 -11.92 1.29
CA GLU A 442 -15.30 -11.46 2.64
C GLU A 442 -14.11 -11.35 3.59
N ASP A 443 -13.30 -12.40 3.67
CA ASP A 443 -12.08 -12.49 4.48
C ASP A 443 -10.87 -11.97 3.70
N ALA A 444 -10.68 -10.65 3.73
CA ALA A 444 -9.59 -9.99 3.05
C ALA A 444 -8.88 -9.02 4.00
N SER A 445 -7.54 -9.02 3.96
CA SER A 445 -6.71 -8.04 4.67
C SER A 445 -6.78 -6.66 4.00
N LEU A 446 -7.01 -6.64 2.68
CA LEU A 446 -7.22 -5.44 1.88
C LEU A 446 -8.49 -5.60 1.03
N LYS A 447 -9.45 -4.69 1.21
CA LYS A 447 -10.60 -4.56 0.32
C LYS A 447 -10.31 -3.46 -0.68
N VAL A 448 -10.47 -3.76 -1.96
CA VAL A 448 -10.41 -2.77 -3.02
C VAL A 448 -11.80 -2.54 -3.58
N SER A 449 -12.19 -1.28 -3.71
CA SER A 449 -13.45 -0.86 -4.33
C SER A 449 -13.21 0.24 -5.36
N ALA A 450 -14.04 0.26 -6.40
CA ALA A 450 -14.08 1.34 -7.39
C ALA A 450 -15.46 2.01 -7.40
N PHE A 451 -15.49 3.33 -7.50
CA PHE A 451 -16.72 4.13 -7.49
C PHE A 451 -16.75 5.08 -8.65
N VAL A 452 -17.91 5.25 -9.28
CA VAL A 452 -18.03 6.08 -10.49
C VAL A 452 -19.20 7.05 -10.39
N LEU A 453 -18.94 8.31 -10.71
CA LEU A 453 -19.96 9.30 -11.06
C LEU A 453 -19.81 9.71 -12.53
N SER A 454 -20.93 9.93 -13.21
CA SER A 454 -20.98 10.28 -14.65
C SER A 454 -21.44 11.72 -14.91
N GLY A 455 -21.42 12.58 -13.89
CA GLY A 455 -21.83 13.98 -13.97
C GLY A 455 -23.25 14.24 -13.49
N ARG A 456 -23.56 15.49 -13.15
CA ARG A 456 -24.92 15.96 -12.91
C ARG A 456 -25.65 16.04 -14.25
N ALA A 457 -26.86 15.48 -14.34
CA ALA A 457 -27.74 15.82 -15.45
C ALA A 457 -27.93 17.35 -15.43
N GLY A 458 -27.59 18.02 -16.53
CA GLY A 458 -27.86 19.46 -16.66
C GLY A 458 -29.35 19.74 -16.47
N PRO A 459 -29.75 20.97 -16.12
CA PRO A 459 -31.15 21.34 -16.26
C PRO A 459 -31.58 21.04 -17.71
N PRO A 460 -32.78 20.48 -17.94
CA PRO A 460 -33.27 20.28 -19.29
C PRO A 460 -33.19 21.63 -20.00
N GLU A 461 -32.53 21.69 -21.15
CA GLU A 461 -32.51 22.88 -21.99
C GLU A 461 -33.96 23.33 -22.16
N SER A 462 -34.25 24.58 -21.80
CA SER A 462 -35.55 25.17 -22.10
C SER A 462 -35.80 24.99 -23.59
N PRO A 463 -36.92 24.40 -24.02
CA PRO A 463 -37.17 24.20 -25.43
C PRO A 463 -37.11 25.56 -26.11
N SER A 464 -36.22 25.70 -27.08
CA SER A 464 -36.19 26.86 -27.97
C SER A 464 -37.59 27.01 -28.58
N GLU A 465 -38.18 28.20 -28.47
CA GLU A 465 -39.58 28.49 -28.88
C GLU A 465 -39.87 28.31 -30.39
N ASP A 466 -38.91 27.83 -31.20
CA ASP A 466 -39.00 27.79 -32.67
C ASP A 466 -39.00 26.37 -33.30
N SER A 467 -39.37 25.32 -32.58
CA SER A 467 -39.52 23.97 -33.19
C SER A 467 -40.98 23.65 -33.56
N PRO A 468 -41.28 23.23 -34.81
CA PRO A 468 -42.65 22.87 -35.22
C PRO A 468 -43.11 21.54 -34.60
N PRO A 469 -44.43 21.30 -34.52
CA PRO A 469 -44.96 20.14 -33.82
C PRO A 469 -44.82 18.88 -34.67
N GLU A 470 -43.82 18.04 -34.40
CA GLU A 470 -43.75 16.68 -34.95
C GLU A 470 -44.34 15.64 -34.02
N ALA A 471 -44.99 14.66 -34.64
CA ALA A 471 -45.90 13.69 -34.05
C ALA A 471 -45.21 12.67 -33.14
N HIS A 472 -45.93 12.33 -32.07
CA HIS A 472 -45.78 11.21 -31.14
C HIS A 472 -44.75 10.13 -31.53
N SER A 473 -43.57 10.21 -30.92
CA SER A 473 -42.71 9.05 -30.63
C SER A 473 -42.65 8.87 -29.11
N PRO A 474 -42.55 7.64 -28.58
CA PRO A 474 -42.56 7.42 -27.15
C PRO A 474 -41.28 8.02 -26.56
N VAL A 475 -41.43 9.14 -25.86
CA VAL A 475 -40.39 9.74 -25.05
C VAL A 475 -39.95 8.70 -24.04
N THR A 476 -38.76 8.15 -24.24
CA THR A 476 -38.05 7.38 -23.23
C THR A 476 -37.82 8.33 -22.08
N THR A 477 -38.66 8.23 -21.05
CA THR A 477 -38.56 9.01 -19.81
C THR A 477 -37.15 8.83 -19.25
N THR A 478 -36.30 9.85 -19.44
CA THR A 478 -35.09 10.02 -18.65
C THR A 478 -35.55 10.18 -17.21
N THR A 479 -35.41 9.12 -16.42
CA THR A 479 -35.69 9.11 -14.99
C THR A 479 -34.91 10.27 -14.37
N SER A 480 -35.63 11.32 -13.99
CA SER A 480 -35.10 12.41 -13.19
C SER A 480 -34.33 11.82 -12.01
N CYS A 481 -33.07 12.23 -11.84
CA CYS A 481 -32.20 11.83 -10.73
C CYS A 481 -32.72 12.33 -9.36
N LEU A 482 -33.86 13.01 -9.36
CA LEU A 482 -34.57 13.58 -8.23
C LEU A 482 -35.91 12.85 -7.97
N ASP A 483 -35.98 11.53 -8.15
CA ASP A 483 -37.10 10.79 -7.55
C ASP A 483 -36.95 10.86 -6.03
N THR A 484 -37.72 11.76 -5.42
CA THR A 484 -37.73 12.07 -3.98
C THR A 484 -38.56 11.07 -3.17
N SER A 485 -39.12 10.03 -3.80
CA SER A 485 -39.90 9.02 -3.09
C SER A 485 -39.03 8.15 -2.17
N PRO A 486 -39.28 8.11 -0.85
CA PRO A 486 -38.56 7.24 0.09
C PRO A 486 -38.62 5.74 -0.25
N SER A 487 -39.61 5.31 -1.06
CA SER A 487 -39.81 3.90 -1.39
C SER A 487 -38.81 3.34 -2.41
N SER A 488 -38.15 4.19 -3.21
CA SER A 488 -37.14 3.74 -4.19
C SER A 488 -35.78 3.43 -3.56
N TRP A 489 -35.55 3.92 -2.33
CA TRP A 489 -34.27 3.83 -1.59
C TRP A 489 -34.24 2.80 -0.46
N ALA A 490 -35.32 2.03 -0.29
CA ALA A 490 -35.41 1.01 0.75
C ALA A 490 -34.76 -0.31 0.31
N GLY A 491 -33.80 -0.81 1.11
CA GLY A 491 -33.26 -2.17 0.99
C GLY A 491 -32.52 -2.44 -0.35
N PRO A 492 -32.68 -3.65 -0.93
CA PRO A 492 -31.93 -4.08 -2.13
C PRO A 492 -32.17 -3.25 -3.40
N ASN A 493 -33.20 -2.40 -3.41
CA ASN A 493 -33.55 -1.59 -4.58
C ASN A 493 -32.45 -0.60 -4.97
N ALA A 494 -31.78 0.01 -3.97
CA ALA A 494 -30.66 0.93 -4.21
C ALA A 494 -29.47 0.19 -4.86
N GLU A 495 -29.09 -0.96 -4.30
CA GLU A 495 -27.97 -1.77 -4.81
C GLU A 495 -28.25 -2.29 -6.22
N SER A 496 -29.48 -2.77 -6.49
CA SER A 496 -29.92 -3.20 -7.83
C SER A 496 -29.82 -2.08 -8.87
N GLU A 497 -30.06 -0.84 -8.46
CA GLU A 497 -29.90 0.33 -9.33
C GLU A 497 -28.42 0.60 -9.65
N GLY A 498 -27.53 0.44 -8.68
CA GLY A 498 -26.08 0.45 -8.89
C GLY A 498 -25.64 -0.61 -9.91
N GLU A 499 -26.11 -1.85 -9.77
CA GLU A 499 -25.79 -2.95 -10.69
C GLU A 499 -26.27 -2.69 -12.13
N LYS A 500 -27.41 -2.03 -12.31
CA LYS A 500 -27.87 -1.60 -13.64
C LYS A 500 -26.88 -0.65 -14.29
N ARG A 501 -26.38 0.34 -13.54
CA ARG A 501 -25.44 1.36 -14.04
C ARG A 501 -24.05 0.77 -14.33
N VAL A 502 -23.60 -0.21 -13.54
CA VAL A 502 -22.37 -0.99 -13.82
C VAL A 502 -22.38 -1.58 -15.23
N ARG A 503 -23.53 -2.05 -15.73
CA ARG A 503 -23.62 -2.66 -17.07
C ARG A 503 -23.32 -1.67 -18.21
N ALA A 504 -23.42 -0.37 -17.96
CA ALA A 504 -23.03 0.67 -18.92
C ALA A 504 -21.51 0.91 -18.98
N PHE A 505 -20.71 0.17 -18.21
CA PHE A 505 -19.25 0.25 -18.15
C PHE A 505 -18.61 -1.14 -18.28
N PRO A 506 -18.77 -1.81 -19.44
CA PRO A 506 -18.29 -3.18 -19.63
C PRO A 506 -16.77 -3.31 -19.58
N CYS A 507 -16.00 -2.31 -20.04
CA CYS A 507 -14.54 -2.37 -20.01
C CYS A 507 -13.99 -2.20 -18.59
N LEU A 508 -14.52 -1.24 -17.82
CA LEU A 508 -14.19 -1.08 -16.39
C LEU A 508 -14.56 -2.33 -15.60
N ARG A 509 -15.77 -2.87 -15.79
CA ARG A 509 -16.21 -4.07 -15.09
C ARG A 509 -15.31 -5.27 -15.38
N ALA A 510 -14.93 -5.46 -16.64
CA ALA A 510 -14.01 -6.54 -17.02
C ALA A 510 -12.63 -6.35 -16.38
N ALA A 511 -12.07 -5.14 -16.46
CA ALA A 511 -10.76 -4.82 -15.88
C ALA A 511 -10.76 -5.00 -14.34
N PHE A 512 -11.80 -4.53 -13.65
CA PHE A 512 -11.97 -4.73 -12.21
C PHE A 512 -12.08 -6.21 -11.87
N SER A 513 -12.89 -6.98 -12.62
CA SER A 513 -13.03 -8.42 -12.38
C SER A 513 -11.69 -9.15 -12.49
N THR A 514 -10.89 -8.86 -13.52
CA THR A 514 -9.61 -9.56 -13.73
C THR A 514 -8.50 -9.09 -12.81
N ALA A 515 -8.44 -7.79 -12.50
CA ALA A 515 -7.31 -7.19 -11.79
C ALA A 515 -7.50 -7.11 -10.26
N VAL A 516 -8.74 -7.22 -9.78
CA VAL A 516 -9.09 -6.99 -8.37
C VAL A 516 -9.87 -8.15 -7.76
N ASP A 517 -10.82 -8.75 -8.49
CA ASP A 517 -11.75 -9.77 -7.97
C ASP A 517 -11.22 -11.20 -8.13
N GLN A 518 -10.79 -11.60 -9.33
CA GLN A 518 -10.38 -13.00 -9.61
C GLN A 518 -9.03 -13.38 -8.98
N PHE A 519 -8.03 -12.53 -9.14
CA PHE A 519 -6.74 -12.63 -8.46
C PHE A 519 -6.22 -11.21 -8.25
N GLY A 520 -6.53 -10.66 -7.09
CA GLY A 520 -6.33 -9.25 -6.80
C GLY A 520 -5.14 -8.95 -5.88
N PRO A 521 -4.98 -7.67 -5.50
CA PRO A 521 -3.92 -7.23 -4.59
C PRO A 521 -3.89 -8.00 -3.25
N ASN A 522 -5.06 -8.35 -2.69
CA ASN A 522 -5.15 -9.14 -1.47
C ASN A 522 -4.61 -10.57 -1.70
N ASP A 523 -5.00 -11.24 -2.78
CA ASP A 523 -4.57 -12.61 -3.07
C ASP A 523 -3.07 -12.70 -3.33
N PHE A 524 -2.52 -11.71 -4.04
CA PHE A 524 -1.08 -11.60 -4.23
C PHE A 524 -0.33 -11.47 -2.90
N PHE A 525 -0.82 -10.60 -2.00
CA PHE A 525 -0.25 -10.43 -0.67
C PHE A 525 -0.32 -11.72 0.15
N VAL A 526 -1.49 -12.36 0.21
CA VAL A 526 -1.69 -13.62 0.94
C VAL A 526 -0.77 -14.70 0.38
N LEU A 527 -0.70 -14.88 -0.94
CA LEU A 527 0.15 -15.88 -1.58
C LEU A 527 1.64 -15.67 -1.23
N GLN A 528 2.12 -14.44 -1.32
CA GLN A 528 3.51 -14.09 -1.00
C GLN A 528 3.82 -14.31 0.48
N LYS A 529 2.88 -13.95 1.37
CA LYS A 529 3.00 -14.14 2.83
C LYS A 529 3.02 -15.62 3.19
N SER A 530 2.03 -16.39 2.75
CA SER A 530 1.95 -17.84 2.99
C SER A 530 3.16 -18.59 2.43
N MET A 531 3.67 -18.21 1.25
CA MET A 531 4.89 -18.83 0.73
C MET A 531 6.10 -18.61 1.64
N LYS A 532 6.20 -17.45 2.33
CA LYS A 532 7.30 -17.15 3.24
C LYS A 532 7.13 -17.79 4.61
N GLU A 533 5.91 -17.85 5.12
CA GLU A 533 5.60 -18.30 6.48
C GLU A 533 5.37 -19.81 6.56
N ASP A 534 4.68 -20.39 5.58
CA ASP A 534 4.28 -21.80 5.60
C ASP A 534 5.28 -22.72 4.89
N SER A 535 6.16 -22.17 4.06
CA SER A 535 7.21 -22.92 3.36
C SER A 535 8.60 -22.45 3.83
N PRO A 536 9.30 -23.20 4.70
CA PRO A 536 10.62 -22.77 5.20
C PRO A 536 11.69 -22.76 4.10
N ASN A 537 11.52 -23.57 3.05
CA ASN A 537 12.44 -23.67 1.92
C ASN A 537 11.66 -23.74 0.59
N PRO A 538 11.04 -22.64 0.14
CA PRO A 538 10.30 -22.64 -1.11
C PRO A 538 11.26 -22.90 -2.28
N THR A 539 10.77 -23.57 -3.31
CA THR A 539 11.61 -23.87 -4.48
C THR A 539 11.91 -22.59 -5.27
N LEU A 540 13.10 -22.49 -5.85
CA LEU A 540 13.48 -21.35 -6.72
C LEU A 540 12.49 -21.16 -7.88
N LYS A 541 11.89 -22.23 -8.40
CA LYS A 541 10.86 -22.15 -9.44
C LYS A 541 9.60 -21.43 -8.95
N ALA A 542 9.15 -21.73 -7.73
CA ALA A 542 7.99 -21.08 -7.12
C ALA A 542 8.27 -19.60 -6.86
N ILE A 543 9.46 -19.27 -6.34
CA ILE A 543 9.89 -17.88 -6.15
C ILE A 543 9.94 -17.13 -7.48
N VAL A 544 10.50 -17.71 -8.53
CA VAL A 544 10.54 -17.09 -9.88
C VAL A 544 9.14 -16.87 -10.44
N ALA A 545 8.20 -17.79 -10.20
CA ALA A 545 6.81 -17.61 -10.60
C ALA A 545 6.17 -16.43 -9.84
N LEU A 546 6.40 -16.32 -8.54
CA LEU A 546 5.92 -15.21 -7.72
C LEU A 546 6.56 -13.87 -8.11
N LEU A 547 7.86 -13.85 -8.41
CA LEU A 547 8.53 -12.66 -8.94
C LEU A 547 7.92 -12.23 -10.27
N LYS A 548 7.70 -13.14 -11.22
CA LYS A 548 7.04 -12.81 -12.49
C LYS A 548 5.62 -12.27 -12.28
N LEU A 549 4.87 -12.86 -11.34
CA LEU A 549 3.52 -12.41 -11.01
C LEU A 549 3.51 -11.01 -10.41
N GLY A 550 4.42 -10.72 -9.48
CA GLY A 550 4.63 -9.41 -8.90
C GLY A 550 5.44 -8.45 -9.77
N ASP A 551 5.65 -8.76 -11.04
CA ASP A 551 6.43 -7.95 -11.98
C ASP A 551 7.84 -7.58 -11.47
N TRP A 552 8.55 -8.59 -10.97
CA TRP A 552 9.91 -8.49 -10.43
C TRP A 552 10.02 -7.45 -9.30
N ASP A 553 9.00 -7.37 -8.46
CA ASP A 553 8.97 -6.45 -7.31
C ASP A 553 10.20 -6.62 -6.38
N PRO A 554 10.87 -5.52 -5.99
CA PRO A 554 12.06 -5.56 -5.14
C PRO A 554 11.83 -6.10 -3.74
N ASP A 555 10.69 -5.84 -3.12
CA ASP A 555 10.41 -6.34 -1.78
C ASP A 555 10.15 -7.86 -1.82
N VAL A 556 9.55 -8.37 -2.90
CA VAL A 556 9.43 -9.82 -3.14
C VAL A 556 10.81 -10.44 -3.33
N PHE A 557 11.67 -9.86 -4.17
CA PHE A 557 13.04 -10.35 -4.37
C PHE A 557 13.80 -10.38 -3.04
N TYR A 558 13.80 -9.27 -2.31
CA TYR A 558 14.50 -9.14 -1.04
C TYR A 558 13.97 -10.11 0.03
N LYS A 559 12.64 -10.34 0.09
CA LYS A 559 12.01 -11.29 1.02
C LYS A 559 12.50 -12.73 0.82
N PHE A 560 12.84 -13.12 -0.40
CA PHE A 560 13.30 -14.46 -0.77
C PHE A 560 14.79 -14.54 -1.13
N ARG A 561 15.57 -13.46 -0.91
CA ARG A 561 16.97 -13.36 -1.33
C ARG A 561 17.82 -14.55 -0.90
N GLU A 562 17.74 -14.96 0.37
CA GLU A 562 18.53 -16.08 0.89
C GLU A 562 18.23 -17.38 0.16
N THR A 563 16.95 -17.67 -0.12
CA THR A 563 16.56 -18.85 -0.87
C THR A 563 17.03 -18.77 -2.32
N ILE A 564 16.96 -17.58 -2.94
CA ILE A 564 17.44 -17.34 -4.31
C ILE A 564 18.95 -17.58 -4.39
N LEU A 565 19.73 -16.96 -3.50
CA LEU A 565 21.19 -17.01 -3.49
C LEU A 565 21.71 -18.42 -3.19
N ASN A 566 21.04 -19.17 -2.31
CA ASN A 566 21.42 -20.55 -1.99
C ASN A 566 21.10 -21.55 -3.12
N GLN A 567 20.02 -21.34 -3.87
CA GLN A 567 19.56 -22.30 -4.89
C GLN A 567 20.03 -21.96 -6.31
N VAL A 568 20.31 -20.70 -6.64
CA VAL A 568 20.68 -20.31 -8.02
C VAL A 568 21.99 -20.94 -8.55
N PRO A 569 23.06 -21.15 -7.75
CA PRO A 569 24.32 -21.69 -8.28
C PRO A 569 24.16 -23.11 -8.83
N THR A 570 23.27 -23.90 -8.23
CA THR A 570 22.99 -25.29 -8.61
C THR A 570 21.75 -25.43 -9.51
N ALA A 571 21.04 -24.33 -9.80
CA ALA A 571 19.85 -24.34 -10.63
C ALA A 571 20.14 -24.74 -12.08
N GLY A 572 19.19 -25.41 -12.74
CA GLY A 572 19.31 -25.74 -14.16
C GLY A 572 19.42 -24.49 -15.04
N GLN A 573 20.15 -24.58 -16.17
CA GLN A 573 20.45 -23.43 -17.05
C GLN A 573 19.22 -22.62 -17.47
N LYS A 574 18.08 -23.28 -17.75
CA LYS A 574 16.84 -22.61 -18.14
C LYS A 574 16.34 -21.65 -17.06
N LEU A 575 16.39 -22.06 -15.79
CA LEU A 575 15.94 -21.25 -14.66
C LEU A 575 16.91 -20.09 -14.39
N ARG A 576 18.22 -20.33 -14.54
CA ARG A 576 19.22 -19.26 -14.50
C ARG A 576 18.97 -18.20 -15.58
N ASN A 577 18.68 -18.63 -16.82
CA ASN A 577 18.37 -17.70 -17.91
C ASN A 577 17.13 -16.84 -17.62
N ASP A 578 16.10 -17.41 -16.99
CA ASP A 578 14.91 -16.65 -16.58
C ASP A 578 15.26 -15.57 -15.54
N LEU A 579 16.07 -15.91 -14.54
CA LEU A 579 16.54 -14.96 -13.53
C LEU A 579 17.45 -13.88 -14.15
N CYS A 580 18.41 -14.23 -15.02
CA CYS A 580 19.30 -13.27 -15.66
C CYS A 580 18.57 -12.22 -16.51
N ARG A 581 17.40 -12.57 -17.07
CA ARG A 581 16.53 -11.65 -17.82
C ARG A 581 15.67 -10.78 -16.91
N GLY A 582 15.24 -11.32 -15.77
CA GLY A 582 14.29 -10.66 -14.90
C GLY A 582 14.88 -9.82 -13.77
N VAL A 583 16.00 -10.26 -13.18
CA VAL A 583 16.67 -9.56 -12.07
C VAL A 583 17.01 -8.09 -12.39
N PRO A 584 17.40 -7.69 -13.61
CA PRO A 584 17.55 -6.27 -13.93
C PRO A 584 16.28 -5.43 -13.69
N ARG A 585 15.08 -6.00 -13.91
CA ARG A 585 13.81 -5.32 -13.64
C ARG A 585 13.58 -5.07 -12.15
N VAL A 586 14.14 -5.89 -11.28
CA VAL A 586 14.11 -5.66 -9.82
C VAL A 586 14.74 -4.31 -9.50
N TRP A 587 15.88 -3.99 -10.14
CA TRP A 587 16.52 -2.69 -9.94
C TRP A 587 15.73 -1.56 -10.61
N GLU A 588 15.18 -1.78 -11.80
CA GLU A 588 14.29 -0.80 -12.44
C GLU A 588 13.07 -0.47 -11.58
N HIS A 589 12.61 -1.41 -10.74
CA HIS A 589 11.49 -1.27 -9.81
C HIS A 589 11.91 -0.84 -8.40
N HIS A 590 13.19 -0.58 -8.16
CA HIS A 590 13.67 -0.19 -6.85
C HIS A 590 13.28 1.25 -6.51
N TYR A 591 12.43 1.40 -5.49
CA TYR A 591 12.08 2.67 -4.87
C TYR A 591 12.84 2.82 -3.55
N MET A 592 13.77 3.78 -3.49
CA MET A 592 14.72 3.96 -2.38
C MET A 592 14.05 4.58 -1.14
N LEU A 593 13.28 3.77 -0.43
CA LEU A 593 12.59 4.15 0.81
C LEU A 593 13.35 3.72 2.07
N ASP A 594 13.81 2.47 2.09
CA ASP A 594 14.50 1.86 3.21
C ASP A 594 15.98 1.74 2.87
N ARG A 595 16.82 2.53 3.56
CA ARG A 595 18.27 2.56 3.31
C ARG A 595 18.99 1.31 3.82
N ASP A 596 18.36 0.54 4.71
CA ASP A 596 18.92 -0.69 5.25
C ASP A 596 18.70 -1.87 4.28
N LYS A 597 17.83 -1.71 3.27
CA LYS A 597 17.59 -2.69 2.21
C LYS A 597 18.45 -2.41 0.98
N ASP A 598 19.68 -2.93 0.97
CA ASP A 598 20.56 -2.81 -0.19
C ASP A 598 20.22 -3.80 -1.32
N ILE A 599 19.22 -3.45 -2.13
CA ILE A 599 18.80 -4.26 -3.28
C ILE A 599 19.93 -4.42 -4.31
N ALA A 600 20.75 -3.40 -4.54
CA ALA A 600 21.84 -3.48 -5.51
C ALA A 600 22.90 -4.51 -5.07
N PHE A 601 23.26 -4.50 -3.79
CA PHE A 601 24.18 -5.47 -3.21
C PHE A 601 23.67 -6.90 -3.34
N GLU A 602 22.39 -7.15 -3.04
CA GLU A 602 21.79 -8.48 -3.18
C GLU A 602 21.73 -8.96 -4.64
N ILE A 603 21.49 -8.05 -5.59
CA ILE A 603 21.61 -8.37 -7.02
C ILE A 603 23.07 -8.67 -7.40
N GLY A 604 24.03 -7.97 -6.82
CA GLY A 604 25.46 -8.24 -6.96
C GLY A 604 25.82 -9.65 -6.50
N ARG A 605 25.35 -10.06 -5.30
CA ARG A 605 25.51 -11.42 -4.76
C ARG A 605 24.90 -12.47 -5.70
N PHE A 606 23.74 -12.18 -6.27
CA PHE A 606 23.10 -13.04 -7.25
C PHE A 606 24.00 -13.28 -8.48
N TYR A 607 24.52 -12.21 -9.11
CA TYR A 607 25.38 -12.35 -10.28
C TYR A 607 26.71 -13.03 -9.96
N TYR A 608 27.28 -12.76 -8.79
CA TYR A 608 28.47 -13.46 -8.31
C TYR A 608 28.20 -14.96 -8.17
N GLY A 609 27.07 -15.36 -7.57
CA GLY A 609 26.70 -16.76 -7.36
C GLY A 609 26.56 -17.57 -8.65
N ILE A 610 26.22 -16.92 -9.77
CA ILE A 610 26.16 -17.52 -11.10
C ILE A 610 27.42 -17.27 -11.95
N ARG A 611 28.48 -16.69 -11.36
CA ARG A 611 29.78 -16.39 -11.98
C ARG A 611 29.75 -15.34 -13.09
N GLU A 612 28.75 -14.47 -13.10
CA GLU A 612 28.69 -13.29 -13.97
C GLU A 612 29.35 -12.08 -13.28
N TYR A 613 30.66 -12.19 -13.02
CA TYR A 613 31.41 -11.28 -12.14
C TYR A 613 31.39 -9.81 -12.58
N GLU A 614 31.36 -9.53 -13.89
CA GLU A 614 31.28 -8.12 -14.37
C GLU A 614 29.95 -7.46 -14.04
N ARG A 615 28.85 -8.21 -14.13
CA ARG A 615 27.53 -7.69 -13.73
C ARG A 615 27.48 -7.51 -12.23
N ALA A 616 28.07 -8.45 -11.48
CA ALA A 616 28.20 -8.31 -10.03
C ALA A 616 28.94 -7.01 -9.65
N LEU A 617 30.08 -6.72 -10.28
CA LEU A 617 30.82 -5.47 -10.09
C LEU A 617 29.98 -4.23 -10.41
N GLY A 618 29.20 -4.26 -11.50
CA GLY A 618 28.29 -3.16 -11.84
C GLY A 618 27.28 -2.88 -10.74
N PHE A 619 26.65 -3.92 -10.18
CA PHE A 619 25.68 -3.77 -9.10
C PHE A 619 26.30 -3.43 -7.74
N TYR A 620 27.49 -3.95 -7.41
CA TYR A 620 28.22 -3.52 -6.22
C TYR A 620 28.65 -2.05 -6.32
N SER A 621 29.00 -1.57 -7.52
CA SER A 621 29.28 -0.14 -7.74
C SER A 621 28.03 0.72 -7.55
N LEU A 622 26.86 0.24 -7.99
CA LEU A 622 25.57 0.90 -7.73
C LEU A 622 25.26 0.96 -6.23
N SER A 623 25.41 -0.15 -5.49
CA SER A 623 25.27 -0.20 -4.02
C SER A 623 26.13 0.87 -3.34
N SER A 624 27.43 0.89 -3.63
CA SER A 624 28.37 1.88 -3.08
C SER A 624 27.98 3.33 -3.42
N THR A 625 27.39 3.57 -4.60
CA THR A 625 26.97 4.91 -5.03
C THR A 625 25.65 5.34 -4.39
N SER A 626 24.69 4.42 -4.24
CA SER A 626 23.34 4.75 -3.75
C SER A 626 23.21 4.76 -2.23
N ILE A 627 23.91 3.87 -1.53
CA ILE A 627 23.79 3.68 -0.08
C ILE A 627 25.07 4.13 0.64
N GLY A 628 26.20 4.07 -0.04
CA GLY A 628 27.51 4.43 0.48
C GLY A 628 28.47 3.25 0.49
N GLU A 629 29.77 3.52 0.58
CA GLU A 629 30.76 2.45 0.61
C GLU A 629 30.67 1.64 1.90
N HIS A 630 30.68 0.32 1.75
CA HIS A 630 30.69 -0.63 2.86
C HIS A 630 31.83 -1.63 2.69
N HIS A 631 32.44 -2.04 3.81
CA HIS A 631 33.58 -2.96 3.80
C HIS A 631 33.22 -4.30 3.14
N VAL A 632 32.04 -4.85 3.41
CA VAL A 632 31.55 -6.10 2.79
C VAL A 632 31.35 -5.94 1.27
N THR A 633 30.85 -4.79 0.79
CA THR A 633 30.71 -4.53 -0.65
C THR A 633 32.08 -4.46 -1.31
N CYS A 634 33.05 -3.74 -0.72
CA CYS A 634 34.43 -3.69 -1.21
C CYS A 634 35.08 -5.07 -1.25
N HIS A 635 34.90 -5.88 -0.19
CA HIS A 635 35.38 -7.25 -0.16
C HIS A 635 34.81 -8.08 -1.31
N ASN A 636 33.50 -8.03 -1.55
CA ASN A 636 32.86 -8.76 -2.64
C ASN A 636 33.31 -8.28 -4.04
N MET A 637 33.59 -6.98 -4.21
CA MET A 637 34.21 -6.48 -5.44
C MET A 637 35.62 -7.06 -5.63
N GLY A 638 36.42 -7.14 -4.55
CA GLY A 638 37.73 -7.80 -4.56
C GLY A 638 37.65 -9.27 -5.00
N LEU A 639 36.66 -10.02 -4.49
CA LEU A 639 36.40 -11.41 -4.92
C LEU A 639 36.05 -11.51 -6.41
N CYS A 640 35.27 -10.55 -6.95
CA CYS A 640 34.96 -10.51 -8.38
C CYS A 640 36.22 -10.28 -9.23
N HIS A 641 37.04 -9.28 -8.88
CA HIS A 641 38.28 -8.99 -9.59
C HIS A 641 39.26 -10.16 -9.53
N TYR A 642 39.39 -10.80 -8.37
CA TYR A 642 40.19 -12.01 -8.22
C TYR A 642 39.71 -13.13 -9.15
N SER A 643 38.39 -13.37 -9.19
CA SER A 643 37.78 -14.40 -10.05
C SER A 643 37.95 -14.10 -11.55
N LEU A 644 38.15 -12.83 -11.91
CA LEU A 644 38.46 -12.37 -13.26
C LEU A 644 39.97 -12.34 -13.58
N GLY A 645 40.84 -12.75 -12.63
CA GLY A 645 42.30 -12.71 -12.78
C GLY A 645 42.92 -11.32 -12.64
N ARG A 646 42.14 -10.32 -12.21
CA ARG A 646 42.57 -8.92 -12.04
C ARG A 646 43.15 -8.71 -10.64
N LEU A 647 44.28 -9.37 -10.37
CA LEU A 647 44.86 -9.45 -9.03
C LEU A 647 45.16 -8.08 -8.41
N GLN A 648 45.67 -7.12 -9.19
CA GLN A 648 45.97 -5.78 -8.67
C GLN A 648 44.71 -5.04 -8.19
N GLN A 649 43.63 -5.08 -8.97
CA GLN A 649 42.36 -4.46 -8.58
C GLN A 649 41.69 -5.21 -7.42
N ALA A 650 41.85 -6.54 -7.36
CA ALA A 650 41.39 -7.32 -6.21
C ALA A 650 42.07 -6.85 -4.92
N LEU A 651 43.39 -6.65 -4.96
CA LEU A 651 44.17 -6.14 -3.84
C LEU A 651 43.69 -4.76 -3.38
N GLU A 652 43.51 -3.82 -4.31
CA GLU A 652 42.99 -2.47 -4.03
C GLU A 652 41.64 -2.51 -3.30
N HIS A 653 40.73 -3.39 -3.72
CA HIS A 653 39.42 -3.53 -3.08
C HIS A 653 39.49 -4.19 -1.69
N PHE A 654 40.39 -5.16 -1.47
CA PHE A 654 40.60 -5.70 -0.12
C PHE A 654 41.25 -4.68 0.82
N GLU A 655 42.18 -3.88 0.33
CA GLU A 655 42.75 -2.73 1.06
C GLU A 655 41.67 -1.70 1.41
N ARG A 656 40.79 -1.36 0.46
CA ARG A 656 39.65 -0.47 0.72
C ARG A 656 38.70 -1.05 1.76
N SER A 657 38.40 -2.35 1.69
CA SER A 657 37.60 -3.04 2.71
C SER A 657 38.21 -2.93 4.10
N LEU A 658 39.52 -3.13 4.24
CA LEU A 658 40.22 -3.05 5.53
C LEU A 658 40.39 -1.61 6.02
N ALA A 659 40.45 -0.64 5.11
CA ALA A 659 40.43 0.78 5.46
C ALA A 659 39.08 1.19 6.07
N LEU A 660 37.98 0.59 5.60
CA LEU A 660 36.63 0.80 6.16
C LEU A 660 36.40 -0.01 7.45
N ASN A 661 36.94 -1.23 7.52
CA ASN A 661 36.88 -2.07 8.71
C ASN A 661 38.17 -2.92 8.86
N ALA A 662 39.09 -2.45 9.71
CA ALA A 662 40.40 -3.07 9.90
C ALA A 662 40.35 -4.47 10.52
N SER A 663 39.27 -4.83 11.23
CA SER A 663 39.10 -6.16 11.85
C SER A 663 38.41 -7.17 10.93
N TYR A 664 38.15 -6.83 9.66
CA TYR A 664 37.47 -7.74 8.74
C TYR A 664 38.40 -8.85 8.24
N GLU A 665 38.51 -9.93 9.03
CA GLU A 665 39.43 -11.06 8.83
C GLU A 665 39.35 -11.69 7.43
N LYS A 666 38.16 -11.72 6.83
CA LYS A 666 37.94 -12.26 5.47
C LYS A 666 38.69 -11.44 4.42
N ALA A 667 38.60 -10.12 4.46
CA ALA A 667 39.34 -9.26 3.53
C ALA A 667 40.85 -9.37 3.76
N TRP A 668 41.31 -9.44 5.01
CA TRP A 668 42.72 -9.64 5.33
C TRP A 668 43.25 -10.96 4.74
N SER A 669 42.54 -12.06 4.96
CA SER A 669 42.93 -13.39 4.46
C SER A 669 43.05 -13.41 2.94
N TRP A 670 42.10 -12.79 2.23
CA TRP A 670 42.14 -12.67 0.78
C TRP A 670 43.23 -11.71 0.28
N GLN A 671 43.46 -10.60 0.97
CA GLN A 671 44.56 -9.69 0.69
C GLN A 671 45.91 -10.43 0.74
N GLN A 672 46.17 -11.20 1.80
CA GLN A 672 47.40 -11.98 1.94
C GLN A 672 47.57 -13.00 0.81
N LYS A 673 46.48 -13.68 0.45
CA LYS A 673 46.48 -14.62 -0.67
C LYS A 673 46.86 -13.95 -1.99
N VAL A 674 46.25 -12.81 -2.30
CA VAL A 674 46.53 -12.05 -3.54
C VAL A 674 47.97 -11.53 -3.55
N LEU A 675 48.49 -11.04 -2.42
CA LEU A 675 49.88 -10.58 -2.29
C LEU A 675 50.89 -11.69 -2.58
N GLN A 676 50.61 -12.92 -2.11
CA GLN A 676 51.44 -14.09 -2.38
C GLN A 676 51.42 -14.48 -3.87
N GLU A 677 50.26 -14.37 -4.53
CA GLU A 677 50.13 -14.65 -5.96
C GLU A 677 50.79 -13.59 -6.85
N LEU A 678 50.76 -12.31 -6.43
CA LEU A 678 51.45 -11.21 -7.12
C LEU A 678 52.97 -11.24 -6.93
N ASN A 679 53.44 -11.74 -5.79
CA ASN A 679 54.86 -11.88 -5.47
C ASN A 679 55.21 -13.37 -5.22
N PRO A 680 55.15 -14.23 -6.26
CA PRO A 680 55.47 -15.63 -6.07
C PRO A 680 56.92 -15.76 -5.61
N SER A 681 57.13 -16.44 -4.48
CA SER A 681 58.48 -16.77 -4.00
C SER A 681 59.27 -17.44 -5.13
N PRO A 682 60.56 -17.11 -5.33
CA PRO A 682 61.35 -17.77 -6.37
C PRO A 682 61.36 -19.28 -6.12
N SER A 683 60.94 -20.05 -7.13
CA SER A 683 61.00 -21.52 -7.08
C SER A 683 62.41 -21.96 -6.73
N PRO A 684 62.61 -22.94 -5.82
CA PRO A 684 63.93 -23.49 -5.59
C PRO A 684 64.47 -24.03 -6.92
N SER A 685 65.61 -23.51 -7.35
CA SER A 685 66.36 -24.01 -8.51
C SER A 685 66.50 -25.53 -8.41
N PRO A 686 66.34 -26.30 -9.50
CA PRO A 686 66.52 -27.74 -9.45
C PRO A 686 67.95 -28.01 -8.97
N GLY A 687 68.07 -28.62 -7.79
CA GLY A 687 69.35 -29.09 -7.27
C GLY A 687 69.97 -30.12 -8.22
N PRO A 688 71.29 -30.36 -8.13
CA PRO A 688 71.98 -31.25 -9.06
C PRO A 688 71.40 -32.66 -8.96
N VAL A 689 71.19 -33.29 -10.12
CA VAL A 689 70.84 -34.71 -10.21
C VAL A 689 71.98 -35.52 -9.57
N VAL A 690 71.74 -36.01 -8.36
CA VAL A 690 72.61 -37.03 -7.75
C VAL A 690 72.11 -38.39 -8.24
N HIS A 691 72.95 -39.04 -9.04
CA HIS A 691 72.81 -40.47 -9.31
C HIS A 691 73.07 -41.22 -8.01
N GLU A 692 72.02 -41.80 -7.40
CA GLU A 692 72.19 -42.80 -6.36
C GLU A 692 71.77 -44.18 -6.85
N THR A 693 72.75 -45.06 -6.75
CA THR A 693 72.80 -46.45 -7.15
C THR A 693 71.86 -47.29 -6.28
N ARG A 694 71.11 -48.20 -6.93
CA ARG A 694 70.33 -49.26 -6.26
C ARG A 694 71.21 -50.11 -5.35
N CYS A 695 70.78 -50.32 -4.11
CA CYS A 695 70.94 -51.58 -3.40
C CYS A 695 69.62 -51.96 -2.71
N LEU A 696 69.30 -53.24 -2.84
CA LEU A 696 68.16 -53.95 -2.23
C LEU A 696 68.48 -54.27 -0.77
N ASP A 697 67.48 -54.26 0.12
CA ASP A 697 67.26 -55.30 1.15
C ASP A 697 65.89 -55.12 1.85
N PHE A 698 65.22 -56.26 2.12
CA PHE A 698 63.95 -56.49 2.84
C PHE A 698 64.23 -56.86 4.34
N PRO A 699 63.27 -57.37 5.16
CA PRO A 699 62.01 -56.83 5.67
C PRO A 699 61.92 -56.91 7.23
N GLU A 700 60.74 -56.63 7.80
CA GLU A 700 60.09 -57.16 9.04
C GLU A 700 59.58 -56.06 9.98
N VAL A 701 58.56 -56.17 10.85
CA VAL A 701 57.41 -57.06 11.17
C VAL A 701 56.64 -56.25 12.25
N GLY A 702 55.31 -56.32 12.32
CA GLY A 702 54.59 -55.76 13.49
C GLY A 702 53.08 -55.64 13.36
N ASN A 703 52.38 -56.76 13.54
CA ASN A 703 50.92 -56.93 13.53
C ASN A 703 50.16 -56.26 14.70
N LEU A 704 48.84 -56.16 14.49
CA LEU A 704 47.68 -56.34 15.40
C LEU A 704 46.75 -55.11 15.39
N SER A 705 45.43 -55.20 15.23
CA SER A 705 44.52 -56.33 15.08
C SER A 705 43.15 -55.75 14.65
N LEU A 706 42.47 -56.46 13.75
CA LEU A 706 41.16 -56.16 13.18
C LEU A 706 40.26 -57.37 13.47
N ALA A 707 39.10 -57.18 14.10
CA ALA A 707 37.95 -58.10 14.08
C ALA A 707 36.79 -57.45 14.86
N ALA A 708 35.51 -57.51 14.48
CA ALA A 708 34.82 -58.08 13.32
C ALA A 708 33.39 -57.46 13.30
N ARG A 709 32.94 -56.90 12.17
CA ARG A 709 31.86 -57.40 11.27
C ARG A 709 30.56 -57.92 11.92
N ARG A 710 29.43 -57.35 11.51
CA ARG A 710 28.37 -57.90 10.60
C ARG A 710 27.11 -57.03 10.75
N GLY A 711 26.61 -56.40 9.68
CA GLY A 711 25.59 -56.97 8.75
C GLY A 711 24.24 -56.29 9.06
N GLY A 712 23.34 -55.94 8.14
CA GLY A 712 23.28 -56.07 6.69
C GLY A 712 22.08 -55.24 6.18
N ASP A 713 21.97 -55.16 4.86
CA ASP A 713 20.91 -54.54 4.06
C ASP A 713 19.47 -54.76 4.56
N ARG A 714 18.61 -53.74 4.40
CA ARG A 714 17.56 -53.68 3.34
C ARG A 714 16.60 -52.51 3.56
N ARG A 715 16.37 -51.75 2.47
CA ARG A 715 15.22 -50.87 2.18
C ARG A 715 13.91 -51.68 2.06
N PRO A 716 12.70 -51.08 2.00
CA PRO A 716 12.29 -49.85 1.29
C PRO A 716 12.57 -48.54 2.00
#